data_AF-A0A0N5AQK1-F1
#
_entry.id   AF-A0A0N5AQK1-F1
#
_cell.length_a   1.000
_cell.length_b   1.000
_cell.length_c   1.000
_cell.angle_alpha   90.00
_cell.angle_beta   90.00
_cell.angle_gamma   90.00
#
_symmetry.space_group_name_H-M   'P 1'
#
loop_
_entity.id
_entity.type
_entity.pdbx_description
1 polymer ?
#
loop_
_entity_poly.entity_id
_entity_poly.type
_entity_poly.pdbx_seq_one_letter_code
_entity_poly.pdbx_strand_id
1 'polypeptide(L)'
;VKFVQKNQWINLEKGVAEVLSNGTAQLNPSCFIRTPHRSYLFNCPEGSTRMMASMRIKPNQINDIFITSAVWDNFGGINSFLMSRDKGETVRIHSSVGIRNYFDCIRPFADSDIGHINYPVQVNERSLLNDPYEDSAIRVNYLPSPLPHSSLNQIFRTDVAFLVELLQPPRRINALKLIELGIPNGPHIALLKDGHEVNLDGRIPDDVSFPIDSTVQPTILIVECSGTAYFPSLRDSLLLQEFMNGSKSLNFCVHFTPEKVFSCAEYKEWMSKFGHQCKHIVLNGTGPKLPHLEGVHRQQRLFRSFAPFLFPSLTPDCNDIIGQDDECETIGNVLLARPLQRFILRKKSSINDLVVCNLNGADYLSQDLSADTVREIEAFKKATENVDASTSSPALIFLGTSSAASTKYRNVSGLVLKVTNDSYIMIDCGEGTYGQLRVLFGDEACADILVRLHAILITHAHTDHVNGLYTMLMRRKAAFETKGLKFKKVVLVCCPSVARIFDMYCRAFSDLYSMVELVSCVRKQVISVHHTRLANGYIISSTKGQKFVFSGDTKPCQLLAEYGKGADVLVHEATFEDSRERDAIGKRHSTMWQAAEIGRRMNAKYIILTHFSSRYAKVPALPSYLDRCGNIGVACDNLLVHLNQAGFLPKLLPVYRELFKNELFEMETKSHQQRLKRDVALHKQWQLEKAEVAKKYCCIRNLYHLAYILL
;
A
#
# COMPACT_ATOMS: atom_id res chain seq x y z
N VAL A 1 -32.57 -2.94 -14.99
CA VAL A 1 -31.20 -3.31 -15.44
C VAL A 1 -30.13 -2.75 -14.49
N LYS A 2 -30.13 -3.19 -13.24
CA LYS A 2 -29.03 -2.98 -12.28
C LYS A 2 -28.95 -4.25 -11.42
N PHE A 3 -28.47 -5.33 -12.04
CA PHE A 3 -27.98 -6.46 -11.27
C PHE A 3 -26.71 -5.98 -10.57
N VAL A 4 -26.87 -5.76 -9.28
CA VAL A 4 -25.81 -5.60 -8.30
C VAL A 4 -24.79 -6.73 -8.57
N GLN A 5 -23.64 -6.37 -9.12
CA GLN A 5 -22.40 -7.15 -9.09
C GLN A 5 -21.98 -7.31 -7.62
N LYS A 6 -22.74 -8.11 -6.88
CA LYS A 6 -22.40 -8.58 -5.54
C LYS A 6 -21.29 -9.59 -5.74
N ASN A 7 -20.04 -9.17 -5.61
CA ASN A 7 -18.85 -9.96 -5.23
C ASN A 7 -18.95 -11.48 -5.47
N GLN A 8 -19.34 -11.90 -6.66
CA GLN A 8 -19.20 -13.28 -7.08
C GLN A 8 -17.78 -13.35 -7.59
N TRP A 9 -17.03 -14.23 -6.94
CA TRP A 9 -15.78 -14.76 -7.45
C TRP A 9 -15.83 -14.80 -8.96
N ILE A 10 -15.06 -13.91 -9.59
CA ILE A 10 -14.80 -14.02 -11.02
C ILE A 10 -14.24 -15.42 -11.19
N ASN A 11 -15.01 -16.27 -11.87
CA ASN A 11 -14.62 -17.62 -12.26
C ASN A 11 -13.40 -17.50 -13.18
N LEU A 12 -12.21 -17.33 -12.61
CA LEU A 12 -10.99 -17.67 -13.30
C LEU A 12 -11.05 -19.19 -13.47
N GLU A 13 -11.51 -19.65 -14.64
CA GLU A 13 -11.36 -21.04 -15.07
C GLU A 13 -9.88 -21.45 -15.18
N LYS A 14 -8.94 -20.51 -15.01
CA LYS A 14 -7.59 -20.57 -15.57
C LYS A 14 -6.54 -20.21 -14.53
N GLY A 15 -5.38 -20.86 -14.63
CA GLY A 15 -4.16 -20.36 -14.01
C GLY A 15 -3.67 -19.12 -14.78
N VAL A 16 -3.27 -18.06 -14.08
CA VAL A 16 -2.73 -16.82 -14.67
C VAL A 16 -1.52 -16.35 -13.87
N ALA A 17 -0.45 -15.96 -14.55
CA ALA A 17 0.60 -15.16 -13.94
C ALA A 17 0.32 -13.68 -14.21
N GLU A 18 0.23 -12.86 -13.18
CA GLU A 18 -0.09 -11.42 -13.28
C GLU A 18 1.08 -10.58 -12.78
N VAL A 19 1.51 -9.60 -13.57
CA VAL A 19 2.56 -8.66 -13.16
C VAL A 19 1.94 -7.58 -12.30
N LEU A 20 2.30 -7.54 -11.03
CA LEU A 20 1.87 -6.47 -10.12
C LEU A 20 2.67 -5.20 -10.39
N SER A 21 3.98 -5.35 -10.56
CA SER A 21 4.90 -4.28 -10.98
C SER A 21 6.07 -4.89 -11.74
N ASN A 22 6.54 -4.18 -12.77
CA ASN A 22 7.75 -4.55 -13.51
C ASN A 22 9.02 -3.86 -12.99
N GLY A 23 8.93 -3.09 -11.90
CA GLY A 23 10.04 -2.33 -11.31
C GLY A 23 10.20 -0.90 -11.83
N THR A 24 9.33 -0.46 -12.74
CA THR A 24 9.34 0.91 -13.27
C THR A 24 8.46 1.86 -12.44
N ALA A 25 8.57 3.15 -12.70
CA ALA A 25 7.79 4.21 -12.04
C ALA A 25 7.87 4.22 -10.49
N GLN A 26 6.93 3.61 -9.76
CA GLN A 26 6.76 3.84 -8.32
C GLN A 26 6.83 2.61 -7.43
N LEU A 27 6.86 1.40 -8.01
CA LEU A 27 6.86 0.14 -7.27
C LEU A 27 8.04 -0.72 -7.70
N ASN A 28 8.73 -1.36 -6.76
CA ASN A 28 9.69 -2.41 -7.10
C ASN A 28 8.96 -3.62 -7.72
N PRO A 29 9.70 -4.50 -8.44
CA PRO A 29 9.11 -5.66 -9.10
C PRO A 29 8.33 -6.60 -8.17
N SER A 30 7.20 -7.12 -8.66
CA SER A 30 6.44 -8.19 -8.01
C SER A 30 5.43 -8.81 -8.98
N CYS A 31 5.05 -10.06 -8.74
CA CYS A 31 4.04 -10.74 -9.54
C CYS A 31 3.21 -11.72 -8.71
N PHE A 32 2.08 -12.13 -9.28
CA PHE A 32 1.21 -13.16 -8.74
C PHE A 32 1.16 -14.36 -9.65
N ILE A 33 1.01 -15.54 -9.06
CA ILE A 33 0.38 -16.68 -9.72
C ILE A 33 -1.00 -16.85 -9.11
N ARG A 34 -2.03 -16.85 -9.95
CA ARG A 34 -3.42 -17.03 -9.55
C ARG A 34 -3.94 -18.32 -10.14
N THR A 35 -4.64 -19.08 -9.31
CA THR A 35 -5.41 -20.26 -9.68
C THR A 35 -6.89 -19.98 -9.38
N PRO A 36 -7.82 -20.86 -9.78
CA PRO A 36 -9.24 -20.66 -9.50
C PRO A 36 -9.58 -20.47 -8.00
N HIS A 37 -8.74 -20.98 -7.10
CA HIS A 37 -9.02 -21.03 -5.66
C HIS A 37 -7.97 -20.35 -4.77
N ARG A 38 -6.75 -20.10 -5.28
CA ARG A 38 -5.63 -19.56 -4.50
C ARG A 38 -4.80 -18.55 -5.29
N SER A 39 -4.23 -17.58 -4.59
CA SER A 39 -3.27 -16.61 -5.13
C SER A 39 -1.94 -16.70 -4.37
N TYR A 40 -0.85 -16.68 -5.11
CA TYR A 40 0.52 -16.80 -4.61
C TYR A 40 1.28 -15.54 -4.99
N LEU A 41 1.86 -14.84 -4.02
CA LEU A 41 2.61 -13.60 -4.25
C LEU A 41 4.10 -13.88 -4.33
N PHE A 42 4.77 -13.36 -5.35
CA PHE A 42 6.23 -13.38 -5.47
C PHE A 42 6.76 -11.96 -5.29
N ASN A 43 7.51 -11.77 -4.20
CA ASN A 43 7.92 -10.50 -3.60
C ASN A 43 6.76 -9.60 -3.17
N CYS A 44 6.91 -8.93 -2.03
CA CYS A 44 5.98 -7.97 -1.47
C CYS A 44 6.71 -6.64 -1.19
N PRO A 45 7.07 -5.87 -2.24
CA PRO A 45 7.71 -4.57 -2.10
C PRO A 45 6.80 -3.53 -1.45
N GLU A 46 7.38 -2.40 -1.04
CA GLU A 46 6.61 -1.22 -0.63
C GLU A 46 5.55 -0.84 -1.68
N GLY A 47 4.34 -0.51 -1.23
CA GLY A 47 3.20 -0.14 -2.06
C GLY A 47 2.40 -1.32 -2.59
N SER A 48 2.77 -2.57 -2.28
CA SER A 48 2.07 -3.78 -2.74
C SER A 48 0.58 -3.76 -2.41
N THR A 49 0.20 -3.47 -1.15
CA THR A 49 -1.21 -3.42 -0.73
C THR A 49 -2.01 -2.36 -1.49
N ARG A 50 -1.39 -1.19 -1.75
CA ARG A 50 -2.00 -0.10 -2.53
C ARG A 50 -2.27 -0.52 -3.96
N MET A 51 -1.36 -1.29 -4.55
CA MET A 51 -1.48 -1.81 -5.90
C MET A 51 -2.53 -2.93 -6.00
N MET A 52 -2.56 -3.85 -5.03
CA MET A 52 -3.58 -4.91 -4.97
C MET A 52 -5.00 -4.32 -4.98
N ALA A 53 -5.23 -3.22 -4.26
CA ALA A 53 -6.51 -2.53 -4.29
C ALA A 53 -6.90 -2.03 -5.70
N SER A 54 -5.92 -1.60 -6.51
CA SER A 54 -6.14 -1.19 -7.90
C SER A 54 -6.44 -2.38 -8.82
N MET A 55 -5.84 -3.54 -8.55
CA MET A 55 -6.13 -4.81 -9.25
C MET A 55 -7.38 -5.54 -8.75
N ARG A 56 -8.10 -4.96 -7.77
CA ARG A 56 -9.26 -5.59 -7.10
C ARG A 56 -8.90 -6.93 -6.44
N ILE A 57 -7.65 -7.09 -6.01
CA ILE A 57 -7.16 -8.23 -5.25
C ILE A 57 -7.30 -7.92 -3.76
N LYS A 58 -7.93 -8.82 -3.01
CA LYS A 58 -8.03 -8.67 -1.55
C LYS A 58 -6.84 -9.36 -0.88
N PRO A 59 -6.16 -8.72 0.10
CA PRO A 59 -5.06 -9.32 0.83
C PRO A 59 -5.36 -10.71 1.44
N ASN A 60 -6.59 -10.93 1.92
CA ASN A 60 -7.04 -12.22 2.45
C ASN A 60 -7.02 -13.38 1.43
N GLN A 61 -6.88 -13.10 0.13
CA GLN A 61 -6.82 -14.14 -0.91
C GLN A 61 -5.41 -14.72 -1.09
N ILE A 62 -4.40 -14.14 -0.43
CA ILE A 62 -2.98 -14.48 -0.63
C ILE A 62 -2.45 -15.12 0.64
N ASN A 63 -2.35 -16.45 0.67
CA ASN A 63 -1.91 -17.18 1.85
C ASN A 63 -0.41 -17.53 1.83
N ASP A 64 0.23 -17.40 0.68
CA ASP A 64 1.61 -17.81 0.48
C ASP A 64 2.36 -16.68 -0.24
N ILE A 65 3.44 -16.20 0.40
CA ILE A 65 4.34 -15.17 -0.14
C ILE A 65 5.73 -15.79 -0.30
N PHE A 66 6.24 -15.76 -1.53
CA PHE A 66 7.56 -16.26 -1.90
C PHE A 66 8.52 -15.07 -2.10
N ILE A 67 9.59 -15.03 -1.30
CA ILE A 67 10.59 -13.97 -1.31
C ILE A 67 11.84 -14.49 -2.00
N THR A 68 12.19 -13.90 -3.15
CA THR A 68 13.32 -14.36 -3.99
C THR A 68 14.68 -13.95 -3.43
N SER A 69 14.75 -12.88 -2.65
CA SER A 69 15.94 -12.48 -1.90
C SER A 69 15.51 -11.70 -0.66
N ALA A 70 16.12 -11.97 0.50
CA ALA A 70 15.79 -11.34 1.78
C ALA A 70 16.34 -9.90 1.89
N VAL A 71 15.98 -9.05 0.93
CA VAL A 71 16.31 -7.61 0.89
C VAL A 71 15.04 -6.77 0.99
N TRP A 72 15.16 -5.58 1.57
CA TRP A 72 14.01 -4.69 1.81
C TRP A 72 13.18 -4.42 0.56
N ASP A 73 13.83 -4.29 -0.60
CA ASP A 73 13.16 -4.08 -1.87
C ASP A 73 12.14 -5.17 -2.23
N ASN A 74 12.30 -6.38 -1.69
CA ASN A 74 11.43 -7.53 -1.94
C ASN A 74 10.39 -7.78 -0.84
N PHE A 75 10.56 -7.24 0.38
CA PHE A 75 9.66 -7.53 1.51
C PHE A 75 9.13 -6.30 2.26
N GLY A 76 9.55 -5.08 1.91
CA GLY A 76 9.21 -3.85 2.63
C GLY A 76 7.71 -3.57 2.75
N GLY A 77 6.87 -4.16 1.90
CA GLY A 77 5.40 -4.04 1.95
C GLY A 77 4.69 -5.08 2.80
N ILE A 78 5.41 -6.08 3.37
CA ILE A 78 4.78 -7.17 4.13
C ILE A 78 4.03 -6.64 5.35
N ASN A 79 4.56 -5.65 6.07
CA ASN A 79 3.87 -5.10 7.23
C ASN A 79 2.49 -4.53 6.84
N SER A 80 2.43 -3.69 5.81
CA SER A 80 1.18 -3.13 5.30
C SER A 80 0.23 -4.22 4.78
N PHE A 81 0.78 -5.28 4.18
CA PHE A 81 -0.01 -6.44 3.77
C PHE A 81 -0.63 -7.15 4.99
N LEU A 82 0.15 -7.48 6.01
CA LEU A 82 -0.34 -8.16 7.22
C LEU A 82 -1.38 -7.33 7.98
N MET A 83 -1.18 -6.01 8.08
CA MET A 83 -2.13 -5.10 8.72
C MET A 83 -3.45 -4.97 7.95
N SER A 84 -3.45 -5.26 6.65
CA SER A 84 -4.65 -5.19 5.80
C SER A 84 -5.51 -6.46 5.80
N ARG A 85 -5.08 -7.52 6.51
CA ARG A 85 -5.79 -8.79 6.62
C ARG A 85 -6.69 -8.87 7.86
N ASP A 86 -7.69 -9.76 7.78
CA ASP A 86 -8.63 -10.02 8.88
C ASP A 86 -7.97 -10.79 10.04
N LYS A 87 -8.54 -10.65 11.24
CA LYS A 87 -8.08 -11.36 12.44
C LYS A 87 -8.34 -12.87 12.36
N GLY A 88 -7.39 -13.67 12.81
CA GLY A 88 -7.44 -15.15 12.81
C GLY A 88 -6.92 -15.80 11.53
N GLU A 89 -6.56 -14.99 10.53
CA GLU A 89 -6.03 -15.49 9.26
C GLU A 89 -4.59 -16.00 9.39
N THR A 90 -4.13 -16.81 8.43
CA THR A 90 -2.74 -17.30 8.40
C THR A 90 -2.06 -16.96 7.09
N VAL A 91 -0.77 -16.59 7.16
CA VAL A 91 0.10 -16.34 6.02
C VAL A 91 1.34 -17.18 6.18
N ARG A 92 1.71 -17.89 5.12
CA ARG A 92 2.99 -18.56 4.99
C ARG A 92 3.96 -17.71 4.18
N ILE A 93 5.18 -17.64 4.66
CA ILE A 93 6.26 -16.91 4.01
C ILE A 93 7.38 -17.89 3.68
N HIS A 94 7.72 -17.95 2.41
CA HIS A 94 8.75 -18.80 1.84
C HIS A 94 9.94 -17.90 1.51
N SER A 95 10.98 -17.94 2.33
CA SER A 95 12.14 -17.04 2.23
C SER A 95 13.40 -17.76 2.66
N SER A 96 14.55 -17.23 2.25
CA SER A 96 15.82 -17.55 2.91
C SER A 96 15.86 -17.00 4.34
N VAL A 97 16.80 -17.53 5.12
CA VAL A 97 16.97 -17.22 6.55
C VAL A 97 17.08 -15.70 6.75
N GLY A 98 16.31 -15.15 7.69
CA GLY A 98 16.44 -13.76 8.15
C GLY A 98 15.14 -12.98 8.21
N ILE A 99 14.10 -13.35 7.45
CA ILE A 99 12.83 -12.61 7.47
C ILE A 99 12.10 -12.73 8.81
N ARG A 100 12.34 -13.78 9.60
CA ARG A 100 11.86 -13.87 11.00
C ARG A 100 12.28 -12.68 11.85
N ASN A 101 13.55 -12.27 11.72
CA ASN A 101 14.09 -11.15 12.47
C ASN A 101 13.33 -9.87 12.13
N TYR A 102 12.84 -9.71 10.90
CA TYR A 102 11.98 -8.59 10.53
C TYR A 102 10.71 -8.56 11.36
N PHE A 103 9.99 -9.68 11.48
CA PHE A 103 8.79 -9.74 12.31
C PHE A 103 9.08 -9.41 13.77
N ASP A 104 10.23 -9.86 14.29
CA ASP A 104 10.66 -9.50 15.64
C ASP A 104 11.06 -8.01 15.76
N CYS A 105 11.46 -7.34 14.67
CA CYS A 105 11.70 -5.89 14.63
C CYS A 105 10.41 -5.07 14.66
N ILE A 106 9.37 -5.50 13.94
CA ILE A 106 8.12 -4.73 13.80
C ILE A 106 7.08 -5.06 14.89
N ARG A 107 7.19 -6.23 15.54
CA ARG A 107 6.27 -6.68 16.63
C ARG A 107 6.28 -5.83 17.91
N PRO A 108 7.43 -5.34 18.45
CA PRO A 108 7.47 -4.68 19.76
C PRO A 108 6.80 -3.30 19.81
N PHE A 109 6.52 -2.67 18.67
CA PHE A 109 6.18 -1.25 18.58
C PHE A 109 4.78 -0.96 18.03
N ALA A 110 4.03 -2.01 17.74
CA ALA A 110 2.58 -1.91 17.64
C ALA A 110 1.92 -1.71 19.03
N ASP A 111 2.65 -1.87 20.15
CA ASP A 111 2.04 -2.30 21.42
C ASP A 111 2.58 -1.64 22.72
N SER A 112 3.23 -0.48 22.69
CA SER A 112 3.77 0.10 23.94
C SER A 112 2.79 0.94 24.79
N ASP A 113 1.53 1.07 24.37
CA ASP A 113 0.55 1.91 25.06
C ASP A 113 -0.80 1.24 25.39
N ILE A 114 -1.14 0.10 24.77
CA ILE A 114 -2.39 -0.65 25.04
C ILE A 114 -2.18 -2.17 24.91
N GLY A 115 -1.13 -2.71 25.51
CA GLY A 115 -0.99 -4.07 26.07
C GLY A 115 -1.41 -5.34 25.30
N HIS A 116 -1.96 -5.29 24.09
CA HIS A 116 -2.33 -6.46 23.29
C HIS A 116 -2.48 -6.10 21.81
N ILE A 117 -1.46 -6.39 21.00
CA ILE A 117 -1.61 -6.65 19.57
C ILE A 117 -1.00 -8.00 19.23
N ASN A 118 -1.88 -9.01 19.13
CA ASN A 118 -1.66 -10.10 18.18
C ASN A 118 -1.73 -9.47 16.79
N TYR A 119 -0.73 -9.70 15.93
CA TYR A 119 -0.98 -9.54 14.49
C TYR A 119 -2.34 -10.19 14.21
N PRO A 120 -3.22 -9.55 13.42
CA PRO A 120 -4.46 -10.20 13.04
C PRO A 120 -4.16 -11.57 12.39
N VAL A 121 -2.96 -11.72 11.84
CA VAL A 121 -2.50 -12.88 11.10
C VAL A 121 -1.43 -13.65 11.87
N GLN A 122 -1.54 -14.98 11.88
CA GLN A 122 -0.42 -15.85 12.24
C GLN A 122 0.53 -16.00 11.05
N VAL A 123 1.80 -15.64 11.23
CA VAL A 123 2.85 -15.78 10.21
C VAL A 123 3.62 -17.07 10.44
N ASN A 124 3.65 -17.93 9.43
CA ASN A 124 4.41 -19.18 9.44
C ASN A 124 5.54 -19.09 8.40
N GLU A 125 6.79 -19.05 8.86
CA GLU A 125 7.95 -19.12 7.97
C GLU A 125 8.24 -20.58 7.61
N ARG A 126 8.45 -20.86 6.32
CA ARG A 126 8.87 -22.19 5.84
C ARG A 126 10.36 -22.16 5.50
N SER A 127 11.12 -23.05 6.13
CA SER A 127 12.54 -23.28 5.80
C SER A 127 12.70 -23.79 4.38
N LEU A 128 13.73 -23.28 3.68
CA LEU A 128 14.14 -23.75 2.35
C LEU A 128 14.82 -25.14 2.37
N LEU A 129 15.20 -25.63 3.57
CA LEU A 129 15.76 -26.97 3.75
C LEU A 129 14.69 -28.07 3.82
N ASN A 130 13.42 -27.69 3.83
CA ASN A 130 12.31 -28.63 3.86
C ASN A 130 12.01 -29.17 2.45
N ASP A 131 11.29 -30.29 2.41
CA ASP A 131 10.73 -30.86 1.18
C ASP A 131 9.96 -29.81 0.34
N PRO A 132 9.80 -30.07 -0.97
CA PRO A 132 9.00 -29.23 -1.85
C PRO A 132 7.66 -28.86 -1.21
N TYR A 133 7.24 -27.61 -1.41
CA TYR A 133 5.92 -27.19 -0.95
C TYR A 133 4.87 -27.67 -1.95
N GLU A 134 3.79 -28.24 -1.45
CA GLU A 134 2.67 -28.66 -2.27
C GLU A 134 1.35 -28.28 -1.58
N ASP A 135 0.40 -27.79 -2.36
CA ASP A 135 -1.00 -27.70 -1.98
C ASP A 135 -1.89 -28.23 -3.10
N SER A 136 -3.21 -27.98 -3.02
CA SER A 136 -4.17 -28.46 -4.01
C SER A 136 -4.01 -27.87 -5.42
N ALA A 137 -3.18 -26.84 -5.62
CA ALA A 137 -3.08 -26.11 -6.88
C ALA A 137 -1.66 -26.03 -7.45
N ILE A 138 -0.62 -25.99 -6.61
CA ILE A 138 0.77 -25.93 -7.06
C ILE A 138 1.70 -26.83 -6.25
N ARG A 139 2.78 -27.26 -6.90
CA ARG A 139 4.00 -27.77 -6.27
C ARG A 139 5.14 -26.78 -6.52
N VAL A 140 5.97 -26.52 -5.51
CA VAL A 140 7.08 -25.56 -5.57
C VAL A 140 8.36 -26.20 -5.03
N ASN A 141 9.37 -26.30 -5.90
CA ASN A 141 10.73 -26.67 -5.52
C ASN A 141 11.58 -25.41 -5.30
N TYR A 142 12.42 -25.43 -4.27
CA TYR A 142 13.31 -24.33 -3.90
C TYR A 142 14.72 -24.56 -4.46
N LEU A 143 15.29 -23.52 -5.08
CA LEU A 143 16.65 -23.52 -5.59
C LEU A 143 17.44 -22.40 -4.88
N PRO A 144 17.96 -22.66 -3.67
CA PRO A 144 18.78 -21.67 -2.96
C PRO A 144 20.12 -21.47 -3.66
N SER A 145 20.53 -20.22 -3.78
CA SER A 145 21.81 -19.77 -4.31
C SER A 145 22.52 -18.93 -3.25
N PRO A 146 23.34 -19.56 -2.39
CA PRO A 146 24.13 -18.83 -1.40
C PRO A 146 25.37 -18.21 -2.05
N LEU A 147 25.87 -17.11 -1.47
CA LEU A 147 27.18 -16.58 -1.86
C LEU A 147 28.31 -17.59 -1.57
N PRO A 148 29.27 -17.79 -2.49
CA PRO A 148 30.45 -18.59 -2.20
C PRO A 148 31.33 -17.87 -1.16
N HIS A 149 31.42 -18.44 0.05
CA HIS A 149 32.29 -18.04 1.16
C HIS A 149 32.44 -16.52 1.41
N SER A 150 31.61 -15.96 2.29
CA SER A 150 31.84 -14.62 2.86
C SER A 150 32.18 -14.69 4.36
N SER A 151 33.05 -13.77 4.79
CA SER A 151 33.44 -13.54 6.18
C SER A 151 32.22 -13.36 7.09
N LEU A 152 32.38 -13.68 8.39
CA LEU A 152 31.37 -13.64 9.46
C LEU A 152 30.52 -12.34 9.57
N ASN A 153 30.86 -11.28 8.83
CA ASN A 153 30.19 -9.99 8.82
C ASN A 153 29.24 -9.74 7.63
N GLN A 154 29.14 -10.63 6.63
CA GLN A 154 28.06 -10.58 5.66
C GLN A 154 26.91 -11.43 6.17
N ILE A 155 25.83 -10.77 6.62
CA ILE A 155 24.54 -11.39 6.93
C ILE A 155 24.20 -12.33 5.76
N PHE A 156 23.91 -13.60 6.05
CA PHE A 156 23.77 -14.71 5.09
C PHE A 156 22.74 -14.44 3.98
N ARG A 157 23.08 -13.61 2.99
CA ARG A 157 22.21 -13.33 1.84
C ARG A 157 22.24 -14.52 0.90
N THR A 158 21.07 -15.09 0.68
CA THR A 158 20.85 -16.22 -0.22
C THR A 158 19.69 -15.85 -1.12
N ASP A 159 19.95 -15.85 -2.42
CA ASP A 159 18.90 -15.73 -3.43
C ASP A 159 18.22 -17.09 -3.60
N VAL A 160 16.94 -17.09 -3.98
CA VAL A 160 16.14 -18.29 -4.09
C VAL A 160 15.35 -18.21 -5.38
N ALA A 161 15.57 -19.19 -6.26
CA ALA A 161 14.67 -19.43 -7.37
C ALA A 161 13.59 -20.44 -6.98
N PHE A 162 12.39 -20.27 -7.53
CA PHE A 162 11.24 -21.13 -7.27
C PHE A 162 10.80 -21.78 -8.57
N LEU A 163 10.90 -23.12 -8.64
CA LEU A 163 10.33 -23.90 -9.75
C LEU A 163 8.90 -24.31 -9.36
N VAL A 164 7.93 -23.69 -10.01
CA VAL A 164 6.50 -23.84 -9.75
C VAL A 164 5.86 -24.72 -10.82
N GLU A 165 5.21 -25.78 -10.39
CA GLU A 165 4.44 -26.70 -11.23
C GLU A 165 2.95 -26.55 -10.89
N LEU A 166 2.12 -26.22 -11.89
CA LEU A 166 0.67 -26.12 -11.69
C LEU A 166 0.03 -27.52 -11.74
N LEU A 167 -0.54 -27.94 -10.61
CA LEU A 167 -1.27 -29.20 -10.50
C LEU A 167 -2.61 -29.15 -11.23
N GLN A 168 -3.18 -30.32 -11.50
CA GLN A 168 -4.48 -30.40 -12.16
C GLN A 168 -5.55 -29.63 -11.37
N PRO A 169 -6.35 -28.77 -12.03
CA PRO A 169 -7.39 -28.04 -11.34
C PRO A 169 -8.47 -29.02 -10.85
N PRO A 170 -9.09 -28.76 -9.68
CA PRO A 170 -10.17 -29.60 -9.19
C PRO A 170 -11.37 -29.57 -10.15
N ARG A 171 -12.13 -30.67 -10.21
CA ARG A 171 -13.32 -30.77 -11.05
C ARG A 171 -14.35 -29.72 -10.64
N ARG A 172 -14.81 -28.93 -11.60
CA ARG A 172 -15.83 -27.89 -11.38
C ARG A 172 -17.18 -28.37 -11.87
N ILE A 173 -18.22 -28.06 -11.10
CA ILE A 173 -19.60 -28.42 -11.41
C ILE A 173 -20.36 -27.18 -11.89
N ASN A 174 -21.16 -27.36 -12.95
CA ASN A 174 -22.02 -26.34 -13.51
C ASN A 174 -23.31 -26.22 -12.67
N ALA A 175 -23.39 -25.15 -11.88
CA ALA A 175 -24.52 -24.91 -10.98
C ALA A 175 -25.87 -24.75 -11.71
N LEU A 176 -25.87 -24.25 -12.96
CA LEU A 176 -27.10 -24.15 -13.75
C LEU A 176 -27.60 -25.53 -14.18
N LYS A 177 -26.69 -26.40 -14.65
CA LYS A 177 -27.02 -27.80 -14.96
C LYS A 177 -27.51 -28.57 -13.72
N LEU A 178 -26.94 -28.30 -12.53
CA LEU A 178 -27.44 -28.90 -11.28
C LEU A 178 -28.90 -28.53 -11.01
N ILE A 179 -29.25 -27.26 -11.21
CA ILE A 179 -30.62 -26.76 -11.03
C ILE A 179 -31.57 -27.35 -12.08
N GLU A 180 -31.16 -27.38 -13.35
CA GLU A 180 -31.93 -27.99 -14.45
C GLU A 180 -32.23 -29.47 -14.20
N LEU A 181 -31.27 -30.20 -13.62
CA LEU A 181 -31.39 -31.61 -13.30
C LEU A 181 -32.03 -31.89 -11.94
N GLY A 182 -32.47 -30.86 -11.22
CA GLY A 182 -33.14 -31.00 -9.93
C GLY A 182 -32.24 -31.56 -8.81
N ILE A 183 -30.92 -31.41 -8.92
CA ILE A 183 -29.97 -31.96 -7.96
C ILE A 183 -29.96 -31.10 -6.69
N PRO A 184 -30.30 -31.65 -5.50
CA PRO A 184 -30.34 -30.87 -4.27
C PRO A 184 -28.95 -30.38 -3.84
N ASN A 185 -28.90 -29.18 -3.26
CA ASN A 185 -27.68 -28.69 -2.60
C ASN A 185 -27.32 -29.59 -1.41
N GLY A 186 -26.09 -30.13 -1.36
CA GLY A 186 -25.69 -31.04 -0.29
C GLY A 186 -24.52 -31.96 -0.64
N PRO A 187 -24.38 -33.12 0.04
CA PRO A 187 -23.27 -34.06 -0.10
C PRO A 187 -23.04 -34.55 -1.54
N HIS A 188 -24.11 -34.63 -2.33
CA HIS A 188 -24.08 -35.01 -3.75
C HIS A 188 -23.17 -34.10 -4.59
N ILE A 189 -23.09 -32.80 -4.27
CA ILE A 189 -22.20 -31.87 -4.99
C ILE A 189 -20.73 -32.17 -4.70
N ALA A 190 -20.40 -32.60 -3.47
CA ALA A 190 -19.04 -33.00 -3.12
C ALA A 190 -18.63 -34.28 -3.85
N LEU A 191 -19.50 -35.29 -3.85
CA LEU A 191 -19.29 -36.54 -4.58
C LEU A 191 -19.06 -36.30 -6.09
N LEU A 192 -19.89 -35.45 -6.71
CA LEU A 192 -19.70 -35.09 -8.12
C LEU A 192 -18.38 -34.34 -8.38
N LYS A 193 -17.93 -33.49 -7.45
CA LYS A 193 -16.62 -32.80 -7.53
C LYS A 193 -15.44 -33.76 -7.37
N ASP A 194 -15.59 -34.79 -6.54
CA ASP A 194 -14.58 -35.83 -6.35
C ASP A 194 -14.59 -36.86 -7.49
N GLY A 195 -15.53 -36.70 -8.42
CA GLY A 195 -15.66 -37.52 -9.62
C GLY A 195 -16.45 -38.80 -9.42
N HIS A 196 -17.11 -38.95 -8.28
CA HIS A 196 -18.05 -40.02 -8.04
C HIS A 196 -19.38 -39.79 -8.75
N GLU A 197 -19.95 -40.87 -9.26
CA GLU A 197 -21.30 -40.86 -9.81
C GLU A 197 -22.32 -40.71 -8.69
N VAL A 198 -23.33 -39.87 -8.91
CA VAL A 198 -24.46 -39.72 -8.00
C VAL A 198 -25.70 -40.23 -8.71
N ASN A 199 -26.26 -41.33 -8.21
CA ASN A 199 -27.51 -41.90 -8.71
C ASN A 199 -28.69 -41.17 -8.07
N LEU A 200 -29.45 -40.44 -8.89
CA LEU A 200 -30.71 -39.83 -8.50
C LEU A 200 -31.81 -40.51 -9.33
N ASP A 201 -32.64 -41.33 -8.69
CA ASP A 201 -33.80 -41.99 -9.31
C ASP A 201 -33.51 -42.71 -10.65
N GLY A 202 -32.35 -43.37 -10.78
CA GLY A 202 -31.97 -44.13 -11.97
C GLY A 202 -31.41 -43.31 -13.13
N ARG A 203 -31.13 -42.02 -12.94
CA ARG A 203 -30.43 -41.16 -13.91
C ARG A 203 -29.03 -40.83 -13.41
N ILE A 204 -28.03 -41.11 -14.24
CA ILE A 204 -26.64 -40.68 -14.04
C ILE A 204 -26.46 -39.37 -14.81
N PRO A 205 -26.12 -38.24 -14.16
CA PRO A 205 -25.85 -37.00 -14.86
C PRO A 205 -24.52 -37.08 -15.63
N ASP A 206 -24.56 -37.49 -16.90
CA ASP A 206 -23.34 -37.75 -17.69
C ASP A 206 -22.45 -36.52 -17.92
N ASP A 207 -22.92 -35.29 -17.66
CA ASP A 207 -22.09 -34.09 -17.89
C ASP A 207 -22.51 -32.85 -17.08
N VAL A 208 -22.48 -32.92 -15.75
CA VAL A 208 -22.65 -31.72 -14.89
C VAL A 208 -21.34 -30.98 -14.64
N SER A 209 -20.20 -31.52 -15.07
CA SER A 209 -18.88 -30.92 -14.85
C SER A 209 -18.39 -30.14 -16.06
N PHE A 210 -17.57 -29.11 -15.82
CA PHE A 210 -16.83 -28.49 -16.91
C PHE A 210 -15.69 -29.42 -17.37
N PRO A 211 -15.39 -29.51 -18.67
CA PRO A 211 -14.26 -30.29 -19.17
C PRO A 211 -12.95 -29.76 -18.57
N ILE A 212 -12.09 -30.66 -18.11
CA ILE A 212 -10.75 -30.34 -17.60
C ILE A 212 -9.75 -30.59 -18.73
N ASP A 213 -9.03 -29.57 -19.15
CA ASP A 213 -7.83 -29.77 -19.98
C ASP A 213 -6.69 -30.29 -19.09
N SER A 214 -6.58 -31.62 -19.04
CA SER A 214 -5.59 -32.36 -18.24
C SER A 214 -4.23 -32.52 -18.94
N THR A 215 -4.11 -32.06 -20.20
CA THR A 215 -3.01 -32.47 -21.09
C THR A 215 -1.69 -31.73 -20.86
N VAL A 216 -1.71 -30.58 -20.17
CA VAL A 216 -0.50 -29.82 -19.84
C VAL A 216 -0.55 -29.31 -18.40
N GLN A 217 0.49 -29.60 -17.62
CA GLN A 217 0.77 -28.96 -16.33
C GLN A 217 1.80 -27.85 -16.57
N PRO A 218 1.38 -26.58 -16.54
CA PRO A 218 2.29 -25.47 -16.79
C PRO A 218 3.41 -25.42 -15.75
N THR A 219 4.65 -25.24 -16.21
CA THR A 219 5.84 -25.07 -15.37
C THR A 219 6.38 -23.65 -15.50
N ILE A 220 6.70 -23.05 -14.35
CA ILE A 220 7.14 -21.65 -14.26
C ILE A 220 8.38 -21.60 -13.37
N LEU A 221 9.46 -21.02 -13.86
CA LEU A 221 10.63 -20.70 -13.06
C LEU A 221 10.57 -19.23 -12.64
N ILE A 222 10.57 -18.94 -11.34
CA ILE A 222 10.73 -17.58 -10.81
C ILE A 222 12.17 -17.44 -10.34
N VAL A 223 12.93 -16.49 -10.87
CA VAL A 223 14.37 -16.37 -10.60
C VAL A 223 14.79 -14.93 -10.30
N GLU A 224 15.58 -14.77 -9.25
CA GLU A 224 16.39 -13.58 -8.98
C GLU A 224 17.85 -14.02 -8.85
N CYS A 225 18.73 -13.38 -9.62
CA CYS A 225 20.17 -13.54 -9.51
C CYS A 225 20.78 -12.16 -9.25
N SER A 226 20.90 -11.78 -7.98
CA SER A 226 21.27 -10.43 -7.55
C SER A 226 22.67 -9.99 -7.99
N GLY A 227 23.52 -10.94 -8.37
CA GLY A 227 24.88 -10.72 -8.82
C GLY A 227 25.46 -11.95 -9.50
N THR A 228 26.51 -11.78 -10.28
CA THR A 228 27.16 -12.89 -11.01
C THR A 228 27.71 -13.98 -10.08
N ALA A 229 28.02 -13.66 -8.82
CA ALA A 229 28.46 -14.63 -7.81
C ALA A 229 27.40 -15.67 -7.43
N TYR A 230 26.11 -15.37 -7.61
CA TYR A 230 24.99 -16.28 -7.34
C TYR A 230 24.71 -17.23 -8.53
N PHE A 231 25.10 -16.81 -9.74
CA PHE A 231 24.75 -17.50 -10.97
C PHE A 231 25.20 -18.97 -11.06
N PRO A 232 26.38 -19.40 -10.54
CA PRO A 232 26.80 -20.80 -10.61
C PRO A 232 25.76 -21.79 -10.04
N SER A 233 25.07 -21.45 -8.94
CA SER A 233 24.04 -22.31 -8.35
C SER A 233 22.85 -22.54 -9.28
N LEU A 234 22.53 -21.57 -10.13
CA LEU A 234 21.44 -21.67 -11.11
C LEU A 234 21.90 -22.47 -12.34
N ARG A 235 23.11 -22.18 -12.83
CA ARG A 235 23.70 -22.84 -14.00
C ARG A 235 23.87 -24.34 -13.79
N ASP A 236 24.35 -24.73 -12.60
CA ASP A 236 24.75 -26.11 -12.30
C ASP A 236 23.64 -26.89 -11.56
N SER A 237 22.42 -26.33 -11.48
CA SER A 237 21.29 -26.94 -10.77
C SER A 237 20.82 -28.23 -11.43
N LEU A 238 20.86 -29.33 -10.67
CA LEU A 238 20.33 -30.64 -11.08
C LEU A 238 18.82 -30.58 -11.38
N LEU A 239 18.06 -29.79 -10.61
CA LEU A 239 16.61 -29.63 -10.82
C LEU A 239 16.27 -29.00 -12.17
N LEU A 240 17.16 -28.18 -12.72
CA LEU A 240 16.94 -27.51 -14.01
C LEU A 240 17.50 -28.31 -15.19
N GLN A 241 18.32 -29.33 -14.97
CA GLN A 241 18.97 -30.08 -16.05
C GLN A 241 17.98 -30.72 -17.01
N GLU A 242 16.90 -31.31 -16.50
CA GLU A 242 15.84 -31.92 -17.32
C GLU A 242 15.13 -30.91 -18.22
N PHE A 243 15.09 -29.63 -17.82
CA PHE A 243 14.51 -28.56 -18.64
C PHE A 243 15.54 -28.00 -19.64
N MET A 244 16.80 -27.87 -19.22
CA MET A 244 17.90 -27.36 -20.06
C MET A 244 18.34 -28.34 -21.15
N ASN A 245 18.13 -29.65 -20.96
CA ASN A 245 18.44 -30.68 -21.94
C ASN A 245 17.24 -31.04 -22.85
N GLY A 246 16.08 -30.42 -22.62
CA GLY A 246 14.85 -30.64 -23.39
C GLY A 246 14.02 -31.86 -23.00
N SER A 247 14.36 -32.59 -21.93
CA SER A 247 13.57 -33.75 -21.46
C SER A 247 12.20 -33.33 -20.90
N LYS A 248 12.14 -32.16 -20.27
CA LYS A 248 10.92 -31.47 -19.82
C LYS A 248 10.84 -30.11 -20.48
N SER A 249 9.62 -29.61 -20.64
CA SER A 249 9.38 -28.27 -21.19
C SER A 249 9.15 -27.26 -20.07
N LEU A 250 9.82 -26.10 -20.15
CA LEU A 250 9.54 -24.94 -19.32
C LEU A 250 8.63 -23.96 -20.08
N ASN A 251 7.48 -23.59 -19.52
CA ASN A 251 6.55 -22.69 -20.21
C ASN A 251 6.94 -21.22 -20.02
N PHE A 252 7.26 -20.83 -18.80
CA PHE A 252 7.60 -19.45 -18.46
C PHE A 252 8.80 -19.38 -17.53
N CYS A 253 9.63 -18.36 -17.71
CA CYS A 253 10.69 -17.98 -16.76
C CYS A 253 10.52 -16.50 -16.41
N VAL A 254 10.27 -16.17 -15.14
CA VAL A 254 10.09 -14.81 -14.65
C VAL A 254 11.38 -14.34 -14.00
N HIS A 255 11.96 -13.26 -14.52
CA HIS A 255 13.26 -12.76 -14.13
C HIS A 255 13.14 -11.47 -13.30
N PHE A 256 13.46 -11.55 -12.01
CA PHE A 256 13.71 -10.41 -11.13
C PHE A 256 15.19 -9.96 -11.17
N THR A 257 16.04 -10.73 -11.86
CA THR A 257 17.48 -10.51 -12.02
C THR A 257 17.81 -9.10 -12.53
N PRO A 258 18.65 -8.32 -11.82
CA PRO A 258 19.07 -6.98 -12.25
C PRO A 258 19.66 -6.97 -13.66
N GLU A 259 19.42 -5.88 -14.40
CA GLU A 259 19.80 -5.76 -15.81
C GLU A 259 21.27 -6.06 -16.08
N LYS A 260 22.16 -5.61 -15.18
CA LYS A 260 23.61 -5.86 -15.29
C LYS A 260 23.94 -7.36 -15.39
N VAL A 261 23.21 -8.22 -14.69
CA VAL A 261 23.40 -9.68 -14.71
C VAL A 261 22.61 -10.30 -15.86
N PHE A 262 21.36 -9.86 -16.05
CA PHE A 262 20.48 -10.35 -17.12
C PHE A 262 21.09 -10.19 -18.51
N SER A 263 21.83 -9.09 -18.73
CA SER A 263 22.47 -8.80 -20.00
C SER A 263 23.81 -9.51 -20.24
N CYS A 264 24.39 -10.18 -19.25
CA CYS A 264 25.65 -10.93 -19.39
C CYS A 264 25.52 -12.10 -20.38
N ALA A 265 26.60 -12.38 -21.11
CA ALA A 265 26.64 -13.45 -22.11
C ALA A 265 26.32 -14.83 -21.51
N GLU A 266 26.91 -15.16 -20.35
CA GLU A 266 26.68 -16.44 -19.68
C GLU A 266 25.21 -16.63 -19.25
N TYR A 267 24.56 -15.56 -18.79
CA TYR A 267 23.15 -15.61 -18.39
C TYR A 267 22.24 -15.81 -19.61
N LYS A 268 22.52 -15.11 -20.71
CA LYS A 268 21.81 -15.26 -21.98
C LYS A 268 21.98 -16.66 -22.59
N GLU A 269 23.17 -17.22 -22.50
CA GLU A 269 23.43 -18.61 -22.92
C GLU A 269 22.67 -19.62 -22.05
N TRP A 270 22.61 -19.40 -20.74
CA TRP A 270 21.80 -20.25 -19.85
C TRP A 270 20.31 -20.15 -20.18
N MET A 271 19.78 -18.95 -20.46
CA MET A 271 18.39 -18.78 -20.86
C MET A 271 18.03 -19.54 -22.14
N SER A 272 18.94 -19.55 -23.14
CA SER A 272 18.66 -20.22 -24.42
C SER A 272 18.50 -21.74 -24.30
N LYS A 273 19.05 -22.35 -23.24
CA LYS A 273 18.92 -23.79 -22.95
C LYS A 273 17.49 -24.24 -22.65
N PHE A 274 16.57 -23.32 -22.27
CA PHE A 274 15.17 -23.68 -22.01
C PHE A 274 14.31 -23.81 -23.27
N GLY A 275 14.89 -23.61 -24.46
CA GLY A 275 14.22 -23.76 -25.74
C GLY A 275 13.29 -22.58 -26.11
N HIS A 276 12.91 -22.51 -27.39
CA HIS A 276 12.14 -21.39 -27.95
C HIS A 276 10.70 -21.30 -27.42
N GLN A 277 10.16 -22.39 -26.88
CA GLN A 277 8.82 -22.46 -26.29
C GLN A 277 8.73 -21.77 -24.91
N CYS A 278 9.85 -21.63 -24.20
CA CYS A 278 9.90 -20.94 -22.92
C CYS A 278 9.81 -19.43 -23.16
N LYS A 279 8.82 -18.78 -22.53
CA LYS A 279 8.67 -17.32 -22.54
C LYS A 279 9.37 -16.70 -21.34
N HIS A 280 10.34 -15.83 -21.58
CA HIS A 280 11.12 -15.16 -20.55
C HIS A 280 10.49 -13.81 -20.21
N ILE A 281 9.78 -13.72 -19.09
CA ILE A 281 9.11 -12.51 -18.60
C ILE A 281 10.10 -11.71 -17.75
N VAL A 282 10.45 -10.49 -18.17
CA VAL A 282 11.44 -9.66 -17.48
C VAL A 282 10.77 -8.65 -16.55
N LEU A 283 11.10 -8.72 -15.26
CA LEU A 283 10.60 -7.87 -14.16
C LEU A 283 11.77 -7.29 -13.35
N ASN A 284 12.66 -6.54 -14.01
CA ASN A 284 13.87 -5.99 -13.39
C ASN A 284 14.00 -4.46 -13.57
N GLY A 285 12.92 -3.78 -13.96
CA GLY A 285 12.88 -2.34 -14.20
C GLY A 285 13.26 -1.91 -15.62
N THR A 286 13.59 -2.82 -16.55
CA THR A 286 13.87 -2.47 -17.96
C THR A 286 12.66 -2.46 -18.88
N GLY A 287 11.51 -2.94 -18.40
CA GLY A 287 10.28 -2.92 -19.17
C GLY A 287 9.70 -1.51 -19.38
N PRO A 288 8.54 -1.40 -20.06
CA PRO A 288 7.90 -0.11 -20.30
C PRO A 288 7.55 0.61 -19.00
N LYS A 289 7.83 1.93 -18.97
CA LYS A 289 7.50 2.81 -17.84
C LYS A 289 6.08 3.33 -17.99
N LEU A 290 5.14 2.73 -17.25
CA LEU A 290 3.72 3.09 -17.28
C LEU A 290 3.17 3.43 -15.88
N PRO A 291 2.07 4.22 -15.78
CA PRO A 291 1.43 4.49 -14.50
C PRO A 291 0.89 3.22 -13.85
N HIS A 292 1.29 2.97 -12.60
CA HIS A 292 0.83 1.79 -11.86
C HIS A 292 -0.49 2.06 -11.11
N LEU A 293 -0.72 3.29 -10.66
CA LEU A 293 -1.90 3.67 -9.86
C LEU A 293 -2.80 4.63 -10.63
N GLU A 294 -3.76 4.06 -11.36
CA GLU A 294 -4.80 4.77 -12.11
C GLU A 294 -5.49 5.89 -11.31
N GLY A 295 -5.87 5.60 -10.06
CA GLY A 295 -6.62 6.55 -9.22
C GLY A 295 -5.86 7.85 -8.93
N VAL A 296 -4.54 7.75 -8.73
CA VAL A 296 -3.67 8.88 -8.41
C VAL A 296 -3.49 9.78 -9.64
N HIS A 297 -3.20 9.20 -10.80
CA HIS A 297 -3.04 9.95 -12.05
C HIS A 297 -4.35 10.63 -12.46
N ARG A 298 -5.50 9.95 -12.31
CA ARG A 298 -6.82 10.52 -12.59
C ARG A 298 -7.13 11.73 -11.70
N GLN A 299 -6.95 11.57 -10.39
CA GLN A 299 -7.20 12.66 -9.44
C GLN A 299 -6.24 13.84 -9.69
N GLN A 300 -4.96 13.59 -9.94
CA GLN A 300 -3.99 14.65 -10.24
C GLN A 300 -4.38 15.43 -11.50
N ARG A 301 -4.78 14.76 -12.59
CA ARG A 301 -5.19 15.44 -13.83
C ARG A 301 -6.41 16.32 -13.64
N LEU A 302 -7.40 15.83 -12.91
CA LEU A 302 -8.57 16.62 -12.56
C LEU A 302 -8.15 17.89 -11.80
N PHE A 303 -7.35 17.76 -10.73
CA PHE A 303 -6.92 18.92 -9.95
C PHE A 303 -6.03 19.89 -10.75
N ARG A 304 -5.15 19.34 -11.59
CA ARG A 304 -4.30 20.11 -12.50
C ARG A 304 -5.10 20.94 -13.51
N SER A 305 -6.28 20.49 -13.93
CA SER A 305 -7.11 21.21 -14.92
C SER A 305 -7.56 22.60 -14.47
N PHE A 306 -7.61 22.85 -13.15
CA PHE A 306 -8.01 24.14 -12.58
C PHE A 306 -6.98 24.73 -11.61
N ALA A 307 -6.01 23.95 -11.13
CA ALA A 307 -4.95 24.41 -10.22
C ALA A 307 -3.56 23.88 -10.63
N PRO A 308 -3.07 24.12 -11.86
CA PRO A 308 -1.82 23.53 -12.37
C PRO A 308 -0.56 23.94 -11.60
N PHE A 309 -0.60 25.06 -10.88
CA PHE A 309 0.49 25.55 -10.03
C PHE A 309 0.61 24.79 -8.70
N LEU A 310 -0.46 24.15 -8.24
CA LEU A 310 -0.47 23.30 -7.04
C LEU A 310 -0.29 21.80 -7.37
N PHE A 311 -0.73 21.41 -8.57
CA PHE A 311 -0.77 20.04 -9.04
C PHE A 311 0.03 19.89 -10.34
N PRO A 312 1.35 19.60 -10.24
CA PRO A 312 2.17 19.34 -11.41
C PRO A 312 1.76 18.03 -12.12
N SER A 313 2.22 17.85 -13.36
CA SER A 313 2.00 16.57 -14.06
C SER A 313 2.80 15.44 -13.38
N LEU A 314 2.28 14.23 -13.45
CA LEU A 314 2.96 13.04 -12.92
C LEU A 314 3.73 12.32 -14.03
N THR A 315 4.75 11.57 -13.64
CA THR A 315 5.58 10.76 -14.51
C THR A 315 5.40 9.27 -14.21
N PRO A 316 5.33 8.41 -15.24
CA PRO A 316 5.18 8.76 -16.65
C PRO A 316 3.81 9.42 -16.91
N ASP A 317 3.77 10.40 -17.82
CA ASP A 317 2.50 10.98 -18.28
C ASP A 317 2.01 10.16 -19.47
N CYS A 318 0.85 9.52 -19.33
CA CYS A 318 0.27 8.64 -20.34
C CYS A 318 -1.21 8.96 -20.56
N ASN A 319 -1.60 9.35 -21.76
CA ASN A 319 -2.96 9.77 -22.08
C ASN A 319 -3.70 8.71 -22.91
N ASP A 320 -3.56 7.44 -22.54
CA ASP A 320 -4.09 6.31 -23.31
C ASP A 320 -4.87 5.32 -22.45
N ILE A 321 -5.56 4.40 -23.11
CA ILE A 321 -6.13 3.22 -22.48
C ILE A 321 -5.08 2.12 -22.55
N ILE A 322 -4.59 1.67 -21.39
CA ILE A 322 -3.63 0.57 -21.31
C ILE A 322 -4.43 -0.72 -21.07
N GLY A 323 -4.51 -1.56 -22.10
CA GLY A 323 -5.18 -2.86 -22.06
C GLY A 323 -4.23 -4.04 -21.82
N GLN A 324 -4.81 -5.24 -21.75
CA GLN A 324 -4.08 -6.50 -21.59
C GLN A 324 -3.43 -6.99 -22.91
N ASP A 325 -4.03 -6.62 -24.06
CA ASP A 325 -3.64 -7.09 -25.40
C ASP A 325 -2.69 -6.14 -26.14
N ASP A 326 -2.35 -5.00 -25.53
CA ASP A 326 -1.33 -4.10 -26.08
C ASP A 326 0.04 -4.75 -25.89
N GLU A 327 0.54 -5.38 -26.96
CA GLU A 327 1.67 -6.32 -26.95
C GLU A 327 2.86 -5.84 -26.09
N CYS A 328 3.32 -6.70 -25.18
CA CYS A 328 4.60 -6.53 -24.51
C CYS A 328 5.70 -6.40 -25.56
N GLU A 329 6.65 -5.49 -25.34
CA GLU A 329 7.83 -5.44 -26.21
C GLU A 329 8.54 -6.80 -26.16
N THR A 330 8.72 -7.39 -27.33
CA THR A 330 9.15 -8.79 -27.47
C THR A 330 10.43 -8.84 -28.29
N ILE A 331 11.45 -9.49 -27.73
CA ILE A 331 12.74 -9.75 -28.38
C ILE A 331 12.92 -11.27 -28.42
N GLY A 332 12.52 -11.88 -29.55
CA GLY A 332 12.46 -13.35 -29.66
C GLY A 332 11.43 -13.94 -28.69
N ASN A 333 11.88 -14.71 -27.71
CA ASN A 333 11.05 -15.25 -26.62
C ASN A 333 11.17 -14.49 -25.29
N VAL A 334 11.88 -13.36 -25.29
CA VAL A 334 11.99 -12.44 -24.13
C VAL A 334 10.89 -11.39 -24.21
N LEU A 335 10.14 -11.25 -23.12
CA LEU A 335 8.97 -10.39 -22.98
C LEU A 335 9.26 -9.33 -21.92
N LEU A 336 9.36 -8.08 -22.35
CA LEU A 336 9.46 -6.93 -21.45
C LEU A 336 8.05 -6.58 -20.95
N ALA A 337 7.70 -7.14 -19.80
CA ALA A 337 6.33 -7.05 -19.32
C ALA A 337 5.98 -5.65 -18.82
N ARG A 338 4.76 -5.23 -19.14
CA ARG A 338 4.14 -4.02 -18.59
C ARG A 338 3.61 -4.28 -17.18
N PRO A 339 3.46 -3.24 -16.34
CA PRO A 339 2.65 -3.36 -15.13
C PRO A 339 1.24 -3.83 -15.49
N LEU A 340 0.61 -4.62 -14.62
CA LEU A 340 -0.74 -5.17 -14.81
C LEU A 340 -0.89 -6.23 -15.93
N GLN A 341 0.19 -6.58 -16.64
CA GLN A 341 0.15 -7.60 -17.69
C GLN A 341 -0.23 -8.97 -17.14
N ARG A 342 -1.07 -9.70 -17.87
CA ARG A 342 -1.46 -11.08 -17.54
C ARG A 342 -0.93 -12.06 -18.58
N PHE A 343 -0.43 -13.19 -18.08
CA PHE A 343 0.03 -14.32 -18.87
C PHE A 343 -0.81 -15.56 -18.52
N ILE A 344 -1.53 -16.07 -19.52
CA ILE A 344 -2.43 -17.21 -19.34
C ILE A 344 -1.61 -18.50 -19.26
N LEU A 345 -1.81 -19.27 -18.20
CA LEU A 345 -1.07 -20.52 -17.96
C LEU A 345 -1.76 -21.74 -18.57
N ARG A 346 -3.11 -21.75 -18.70
CA ARG A 346 -3.90 -22.87 -19.30
C ARG A 346 -4.71 -22.38 -20.52
N LYS A 347 -4.71 -23.12 -21.65
CA LYS A 347 -5.36 -22.68 -22.92
C LYS A 347 -6.91 -22.75 -22.90
N LYS A 348 -7.50 -21.87 -23.72
CA LYS A 348 -8.88 -21.74 -24.29
C LYS A 348 -10.13 -21.61 -23.38
N SER A 349 -10.52 -20.36 -23.14
CA SER A 349 -11.86 -19.76 -23.39
C SER A 349 -11.66 -18.23 -23.31
N SER A 350 -12.57 -17.38 -23.77
CA SER A 350 -12.38 -15.91 -23.74
C SER A 350 -12.10 -15.39 -22.33
N ILE A 351 -11.21 -14.39 -22.19
CA ILE A 351 -11.14 -13.59 -20.97
C ILE A 351 -12.25 -12.55 -21.10
N ASN A 352 -13.31 -12.67 -20.31
CA ASN A 352 -14.34 -11.63 -20.24
C ASN A 352 -13.94 -10.48 -19.28
N ASP A 353 -12.77 -10.57 -18.63
CA ASP A 353 -12.29 -9.59 -17.64
C ASP A 353 -10.94 -9.00 -18.04
N LEU A 354 -10.93 -8.14 -19.06
CA LEU A 354 -9.75 -7.34 -19.41
C LEU A 354 -9.40 -6.40 -18.23
N VAL A 355 -8.14 -6.40 -17.80
CA VAL A 355 -7.63 -5.31 -16.96
C VAL A 355 -7.36 -4.14 -17.88
N VAL A 356 -8.10 -3.07 -17.67
CA VAL A 356 -7.94 -1.83 -18.42
C VAL A 356 -7.59 -0.72 -17.45
N CYS A 357 -6.41 -0.14 -17.61
CA CYS A 357 -6.04 1.11 -16.97
C CYS A 357 -6.38 2.25 -17.94
N ASN A 358 -7.57 2.82 -17.81
CA ASN A 358 -7.99 3.95 -18.64
C ASN A 358 -7.42 5.25 -18.08
N LEU A 359 -6.40 5.78 -18.76
CA LEU A 359 -5.78 7.07 -18.47
C LEU A 359 -6.14 8.11 -19.53
N ASN A 360 -7.16 7.88 -20.36
CA ASN A 360 -7.61 8.88 -21.32
C ASN A 360 -8.22 10.08 -20.59
N GLY A 361 -7.63 11.26 -20.79
CA GLY A 361 -8.06 12.53 -20.21
C GLY A 361 -9.39 13.03 -20.76
N ALA A 362 -9.74 12.68 -22.00
CA ALA A 362 -10.98 13.10 -22.65
C ALA A 362 -12.22 12.48 -21.96
N ASP A 363 -12.16 11.22 -21.55
CA ASP A 363 -13.26 10.52 -20.87
C ASP A 363 -13.58 11.08 -19.47
N TYR A 364 -12.65 11.84 -18.88
CA TYR A 364 -12.75 12.28 -17.49
C TYR A 364 -13.11 13.76 -17.35
N LEU A 365 -12.57 14.60 -18.23
CA LEU A 365 -13.05 15.98 -18.38
C LEU A 365 -14.44 16.05 -19.04
N SER A 366 -14.89 14.97 -19.68
CA SER A 366 -16.23 14.83 -20.27
C SER A 366 -17.25 14.12 -19.36
N GLN A 367 -16.89 13.74 -18.13
CA GLN A 367 -17.94 13.48 -17.14
C GLN A 367 -18.76 14.78 -17.04
N ASP A 368 -20.07 14.70 -17.22
CA ASP A 368 -20.98 15.84 -17.08
C ASP A 368 -20.84 16.45 -15.67
N LEU A 369 -19.84 17.32 -15.51
CA LEU A 369 -19.63 18.07 -14.29
C LEU A 369 -20.90 18.88 -14.08
N SER A 370 -21.50 18.78 -12.89
CA SER A 370 -22.69 19.55 -12.62
C SER A 370 -22.42 21.05 -12.76
N ALA A 371 -23.43 21.83 -13.13
CA ALA A 371 -23.30 23.27 -13.29
C ALA A 371 -22.70 23.95 -12.05
N ASP A 372 -23.02 23.45 -10.85
CA ASP A 372 -22.43 23.91 -9.59
C ASP A 372 -20.93 23.64 -9.52
N THR A 373 -20.48 22.44 -9.91
CA THR A 373 -19.06 22.07 -9.98
C THR A 373 -18.29 22.98 -10.93
N VAL A 374 -18.83 23.23 -12.12
CA VAL A 374 -18.22 24.12 -13.11
C VAL A 374 -18.12 25.55 -12.55
N ARG A 375 -19.19 26.03 -11.88
CA ARG A 375 -19.20 27.35 -11.24
C ARG A 375 -18.10 27.50 -10.19
N GLU A 376 -17.94 26.52 -9.29
CA GLU A 376 -16.90 26.57 -8.25
C GLU A 376 -15.48 26.51 -8.86
N ILE A 377 -15.28 25.70 -9.91
CA ILE A 377 -14.01 25.64 -10.64
C ILE A 377 -13.67 26.99 -11.29
N GLU A 378 -14.63 27.61 -11.98
CA GLU A 378 -14.40 28.92 -12.62
C GLU A 378 -14.21 30.03 -11.59
N ALA A 379 -14.91 29.98 -10.45
CA ALA A 379 -14.68 30.89 -9.33
C ALA A 379 -13.26 30.74 -8.78
N PHE A 380 -12.77 29.51 -8.62
CA PHE A 380 -11.39 29.26 -8.21
C PHE A 380 -10.38 29.80 -9.22
N LYS A 381 -10.54 29.47 -10.52
CA LYS A 381 -9.65 29.96 -11.59
C LYS A 381 -9.55 31.48 -11.58
N LYS A 382 -10.69 32.18 -11.53
CA LYS A 382 -10.76 33.64 -11.42
C LYS A 382 -10.03 34.16 -10.18
N ALA A 383 -10.20 33.48 -9.04
CA ALA A 383 -9.54 33.86 -7.79
C ALA A 383 -8.03 33.59 -7.79
N THR A 384 -7.50 32.90 -8.80
CA THR A 384 -6.09 32.54 -9.00
C THR A 384 -5.49 33.08 -10.30
N GLU A 385 -6.21 33.93 -11.04
CA GLU A 385 -5.79 34.44 -12.35
C GLU A 385 -4.44 35.17 -12.28
N ASN A 386 -4.18 35.89 -11.18
CA ASN A 386 -2.94 36.61 -10.90
C ASN A 386 -2.01 35.85 -9.94
N VAL A 387 -2.06 34.52 -9.93
CA VAL A 387 -1.14 33.72 -9.11
C VAL A 387 0.30 34.04 -9.49
N ASP A 388 1.13 34.32 -8.49
CA ASP A 388 2.57 34.41 -8.70
C ASP A 388 3.09 33.03 -9.10
N ALA A 389 3.40 32.89 -10.39
CA ALA A 389 3.96 31.68 -10.97
C ALA A 389 5.41 31.43 -10.54
N SER A 390 6.04 32.36 -9.79
CA SER A 390 7.38 32.15 -9.26
C SER A 390 7.40 30.96 -8.31
N THR A 391 8.20 29.95 -8.65
CA THR A 391 8.40 28.73 -7.86
C THR A 391 9.39 28.96 -6.71
N SER A 392 9.19 30.07 -5.99
CA SER A 392 10.10 30.52 -4.95
C SER A 392 10.08 29.60 -3.73
N SER A 393 11.25 29.35 -3.14
CA SER A 393 11.31 28.63 -1.85
C SER A 393 10.88 29.57 -0.71
N PRO A 394 10.22 29.07 0.34
CA PRO A 394 9.99 27.66 0.65
C PRO A 394 8.69 27.06 0.06
N ALA A 395 8.66 25.73 -0.07
CA ALA A 395 7.48 24.97 -0.53
C ALA A 395 7.28 23.68 0.26
N LEU A 396 6.03 23.22 0.36
CA LEU A 396 5.64 21.94 0.94
C LEU A 396 5.17 20.99 -0.16
N ILE A 397 5.65 19.75 -0.12
CA ILE A 397 5.31 18.68 -1.06
C ILE A 397 4.72 17.53 -0.25
N PHE A 398 3.42 17.27 -0.41
CA PHE A 398 2.73 16.18 0.27
C PHE A 398 2.82 14.92 -0.56
N LEU A 399 3.55 13.91 -0.10
CA LEU A 399 3.76 12.65 -0.82
C LEU A 399 2.75 11.58 -0.39
N GLY A 400 2.22 11.70 0.82
CA GLY A 400 1.13 10.87 1.32
C GLY A 400 0.37 11.55 2.45
N THR A 401 -0.93 11.29 2.48
CA THR A 401 -1.91 12.03 3.30
C THR A 401 -2.90 11.12 4.04
N SER A 402 -2.71 9.80 3.99
CA SER A 402 -3.55 8.79 4.65
C SER A 402 -2.98 8.35 5.99
N SER A 403 -3.87 8.02 6.92
CA SER A 403 -3.54 7.45 8.22
C SER A 403 -3.63 5.93 8.26
N ALA A 404 -2.67 5.29 8.94
CA ALA A 404 -2.53 3.86 9.25
C ALA A 404 -2.35 2.92 8.05
N ALA A 405 -3.00 3.21 6.92
CA ALA A 405 -2.96 2.40 5.71
C ALA A 405 -3.12 3.27 4.47
N SER A 406 -2.49 2.84 3.38
CA SER A 406 -2.68 3.44 2.07
C SER A 406 -4.03 3.04 1.47
N THR A 407 -4.53 3.88 0.56
CA THR A 407 -5.76 3.66 -0.21
C THR A 407 -5.45 3.82 -1.70
N LYS A 408 -6.43 3.53 -2.56
CA LYS A 408 -6.27 3.74 -4.02
C LYS A 408 -5.83 5.16 -4.37
N TYR A 409 -6.21 6.17 -3.59
CA TYR A 409 -5.94 7.59 -3.90
C TYR A 409 -4.90 8.23 -2.97
N ARG A 410 -4.80 7.80 -1.71
CA ARG A 410 -3.90 8.39 -0.72
C ARG A 410 -2.87 7.41 -0.18
N ASN A 411 -1.61 7.78 -0.20
CA ASN A 411 -0.51 7.04 0.42
C ASN A 411 -0.43 7.36 1.92
N VAL A 412 0.32 6.56 2.68
CA VAL A 412 0.62 6.85 4.09
C VAL A 412 1.55 8.06 4.24
N SER A 413 1.61 8.63 5.45
CA SER A 413 2.33 9.86 5.79
C SER A 413 3.74 9.96 5.19
N GLY A 414 3.97 11.05 4.47
CA GLY A 414 5.30 11.48 4.04
C GLY A 414 5.21 12.82 3.35
N LEU A 415 6.06 13.76 3.72
CA LEU A 415 6.09 15.08 3.09
C LEU A 415 7.51 15.65 3.05
N VAL A 416 7.75 16.58 2.14
CA VAL A 416 9.02 17.28 1.98
C VAL A 416 8.81 18.78 2.11
N LEU A 417 9.60 19.40 2.98
CA LEU A 417 9.79 20.85 3.04
C LEU A 417 11.01 21.21 2.18
N LYS A 418 10.76 21.89 1.05
CA LYS A 418 11.78 22.57 0.27
C LYS A 418 12.09 23.90 0.95
N VAL A 419 13.22 23.99 1.65
CA VAL A 419 13.64 25.21 2.38
C VAL A 419 14.24 26.23 1.41
N THR A 420 15.11 25.75 0.52
CA THR A 420 15.70 26.49 -0.60
C THR A 420 15.73 25.60 -1.84
N ASN A 421 16.19 26.11 -2.99
CA ASN A 421 16.37 25.28 -4.19
C ASN A 421 17.38 24.13 -3.96
N ASP A 422 18.30 24.29 -3.01
CA ASP A 422 19.35 23.32 -2.70
C ASP A 422 19.18 22.61 -1.36
N SER A 423 18.09 22.82 -0.63
CA SER A 423 17.92 22.24 0.70
C SER A 423 16.51 21.71 0.93
N TYR A 424 16.44 20.39 1.14
CA TYR A 424 15.21 19.66 1.41
C TYR A 424 15.28 18.98 2.78
N ILE A 425 14.15 19.00 3.47
CA ILE A 425 13.91 18.29 4.73
C ILE A 425 12.68 17.41 4.55
N MET A 426 12.78 16.14 4.90
CA MET A 426 11.63 15.21 4.91
C MET A 426 11.05 15.13 6.31
N ILE A 427 9.71 15.13 6.40
CA ILE A 427 8.95 14.96 7.63
C ILE A 427 8.08 13.73 7.46
N ASP A 428 8.37 12.72 8.28
CA ASP A 428 7.92 11.34 8.14
C ASP A 428 8.26 10.72 6.78
N CYS A 429 8.39 9.40 6.77
CA CYS A 429 8.74 8.63 5.58
C CYS A 429 8.03 7.28 5.62
N GLY A 430 6.71 7.30 5.48
CA GLY A 430 5.90 6.10 5.34
C GLY A 430 6.21 5.32 4.06
N GLU A 431 5.71 4.10 4.00
CA GLU A 431 5.86 3.20 2.85
C GLU A 431 5.48 3.89 1.52
N GLY A 432 6.29 3.71 0.48
CA GLY A 432 6.04 4.23 -0.86
C GLY A 432 6.39 5.71 -1.05
N THR A 433 6.92 6.41 -0.04
CA THR A 433 7.32 7.83 -0.12
C THR A 433 8.32 8.10 -1.26
N TYR A 434 9.30 7.22 -1.44
CA TYR A 434 10.25 7.32 -2.56
C TYR A 434 9.57 7.14 -3.93
N GLY A 435 8.64 6.18 -4.05
CA GLY A 435 7.86 5.96 -5.27
C GLY A 435 7.04 7.19 -5.66
N GLN A 436 6.42 7.85 -4.68
CA GLN A 436 5.67 9.10 -4.88
C GLN A 436 6.59 10.24 -5.37
N LEU A 437 7.80 10.38 -4.83
CA LEU A 437 8.79 11.35 -5.33
C LEU A 437 9.17 11.09 -6.78
N ARG A 438 9.45 9.83 -7.14
CA ARG A 438 9.78 9.44 -8.52
C ARG A 438 8.66 9.78 -9.48
N VAL A 439 7.41 9.56 -9.07
CA VAL A 439 6.24 9.87 -9.90
C VAL A 439 6.09 11.36 -10.07
N LEU A 440 6.24 12.13 -8.99
CA LEU A 440 6.05 13.57 -9.03
C LEU A 440 7.13 14.31 -9.85
N PHE A 441 8.38 13.85 -9.78
CA PHE A 441 9.53 14.56 -10.35
C PHE A 441 10.24 13.84 -11.50
N GLY A 442 9.99 12.54 -11.72
CA GLY A 442 10.80 11.71 -12.59
C GLY A 442 12.12 11.28 -11.93
N ASP A 443 12.84 10.36 -12.57
CA ASP A 443 14.02 9.73 -11.96
C ASP A 443 15.18 10.72 -11.74
N GLU A 444 15.45 11.59 -12.72
CA GLU A 444 16.58 12.53 -12.67
C GLU A 444 16.38 13.62 -11.61
N ALA A 445 15.24 14.31 -11.63
CA ALA A 445 14.96 15.35 -10.63
C ALA A 445 14.73 14.75 -9.23
N CYS A 446 14.23 13.51 -9.13
CA CYS A 446 14.20 12.78 -7.85
C CYS A 446 15.61 12.53 -7.32
N ALA A 447 16.55 12.07 -8.16
CA ALA A 447 17.96 11.90 -7.76
C ALA A 447 18.59 13.23 -7.29
N ASP A 448 18.26 14.33 -7.96
CA ASP A 448 18.68 15.68 -7.55
C ASP A 448 18.14 16.10 -6.18
N ILE A 449 16.88 15.81 -5.89
CA ILE A 449 16.27 16.06 -4.57
C ILE A 449 16.95 15.21 -3.50
N LEU A 450 17.21 13.93 -3.77
CA LEU A 450 17.83 13.01 -2.81
C LEU A 450 19.23 13.45 -2.41
N VAL A 451 20.05 13.90 -3.37
CA VAL A 451 21.40 14.44 -3.07
C VAL A 451 21.34 15.70 -2.19
N ARG A 452 20.28 16.50 -2.35
CA ARG A 452 20.02 17.75 -1.60
C ARG A 452 19.13 17.54 -0.36
N LEU A 453 18.78 16.29 -0.05
CA LEU A 453 18.06 15.93 1.17
C LEU A 453 19.06 15.91 2.33
N HIS A 454 18.94 16.90 3.21
CA HIS A 454 19.86 17.14 4.32
C HIS A 454 19.40 16.51 5.62
N ALA A 455 18.08 16.42 5.84
CA ALA A 455 17.52 15.84 7.05
C ALA A 455 16.22 15.06 6.79
N ILE A 456 16.01 14.01 7.58
CA ILE A 456 14.76 13.26 7.69
C ILE A 456 14.34 13.30 9.15
N LEU A 457 13.14 13.80 9.41
CA LEU A 457 12.56 13.97 10.75
C LEU A 457 11.40 12.98 10.88
N ILE A 458 11.52 12.00 11.77
CA ILE A 458 10.48 10.98 12.00
C ILE A 458 9.79 11.26 13.34
N THR A 459 8.51 11.56 13.29
CA THR A 459 7.70 12.01 14.43
C THR A 459 7.59 10.94 15.52
N HIS A 460 7.34 9.70 15.12
CA HIS A 460 7.19 8.55 16.02
C HIS A 460 7.33 7.22 15.29
N ALA A 461 7.19 6.11 16.02
CA ALA A 461 7.58 4.76 15.59
C ALA A 461 6.47 3.96 14.88
N HIS A 462 5.31 4.54 14.59
CA HIS A 462 4.29 3.82 13.80
C HIS A 462 4.74 3.64 12.35
N THR A 463 4.37 2.49 11.79
CA THR A 463 4.89 1.99 10.52
C THR A 463 4.51 2.85 9.32
N ASP A 464 3.35 3.50 9.38
CA ASP A 464 2.86 4.47 8.39
C ASP A 464 3.67 5.77 8.35
N HIS A 465 4.61 5.98 9.28
CA HIS A 465 5.52 7.14 9.32
C HIS A 465 6.99 6.78 9.09
N VAL A 466 7.39 5.51 9.15
CA VAL A 466 8.81 5.10 9.15
C VAL A 466 9.19 4.06 8.08
N ASN A 467 8.25 3.23 7.60
CA ASN A 467 8.63 2.07 6.77
C ASN A 467 9.32 2.45 5.45
N GLY A 468 9.07 3.62 4.88
CA GLY A 468 9.76 4.07 3.67
C GLY A 468 11.19 4.56 3.90
N LEU A 469 11.63 4.72 5.15
CA LEU A 469 12.95 5.25 5.51
C LEU A 469 14.08 4.42 4.89
N TYR A 470 13.97 3.09 4.91
CA TYR A 470 15.00 2.19 4.42
C TYR A 470 15.23 2.36 2.92
N THR A 471 14.15 2.37 2.13
CA THR A 471 14.19 2.67 0.70
C THR A 471 14.77 4.06 0.45
N MET A 472 14.33 5.07 1.21
CA MET A 472 14.82 6.44 1.06
C MET A 472 16.35 6.53 1.22
N LEU A 473 16.92 5.89 2.25
CA LEU A 473 18.36 5.89 2.51
C LEU A 473 19.15 5.16 1.42
N MET A 474 18.71 3.96 1.04
CA MET A 474 19.36 3.17 -0.01
C MET A 474 19.33 3.89 -1.36
N ARG A 475 18.19 4.46 -1.73
CA ARG A 475 18.02 5.19 -3.01
C ARG A 475 18.77 6.52 -3.00
N ARG A 476 18.87 7.19 -1.86
CA ARG A 476 19.74 8.36 -1.71
C ARG A 476 21.20 8.00 -1.92
N LYS A 477 21.71 6.92 -1.33
CA LYS A 477 23.07 6.46 -1.57
C LYS A 477 23.31 6.17 -3.06
N ALA A 478 22.40 5.43 -3.70
CA ALA A 478 22.47 5.18 -5.14
C ALA A 478 22.49 6.48 -5.97
N ALA A 479 21.70 7.50 -5.59
CA ALA A 479 21.71 8.80 -6.28
C ALA A 479 23.08 9.51 -6.23
N PHE A 480 23.81 9.44 -5.09
CA PHE A 480 25.17 9.96 -5.01
C PHE A 480 26.13 9.19 -5.91
N GLU A 481 26.03 7.85 -5.92
CA GLU A 481 26.86 6.97 -6.75
C GLU A 481 26.63 7.23 -8.24
N THR A 482 25.37 7.28 -8.69
CA THR A 482 25.00 7.58 -10.08
C THR A 482 25.46 8.96 -10.53
N LYS A 483 25.44 9.97 -9.64
CA LYS A 483 25.92 11.32 -9.95
C LYS A 483 27.43 11.50 -9.75
N GLY A 484 28.17 10.46 -9.36
CA GLY A 484 29.61 10.54 -9.12
C GLY A 484 30.00 11.50 -7.98
N LEU A 485 29.09 11.73 -7.04
CA LEU A 485 29.28 12.68 -5.93
C LEU A 485 29.80 11.97 -4.68
N LYS A 486 30.65 12.67 -3.92
CA LYS A 486 31.06 12.19 -2.59
C LYS A 486 29.82 12.05 -1.70
N PHE A 487 29.57 10.83 -1.22
CA PHE A 487 28.45 10.54 -0.34
C PHE A 487 28.53 11.38 0.94
N LYS A 488 27.41 12.03 1.29
CA LYS A 488 27.23 12.79 2.53
C LYS A 488 26.12 12.11 3.34
N LYS A 489 26.35 11.86 4.63
CA LYS A 489 25.31 11.32 5.51
C LYS A 489 24.12 12.27 5.59
N VAL A 490 22.91 11.73 5.72
CA VAL A 490 21.70 12.51 6.01
C VAL A 490 21.49 12.58 7.52
N VAL A 491 21.04 13.73 8.03
CA VAL A 491 20.70 13.85 9.45
C VAL A 491 19.36 13.16 9.70
N LEU A 492 19.35 12.09 10.51
CA LEU A 492 18.13 11.42 10.92
C LEU A 492 17.75 11.90 12.32
N VAL A 493 16.72 12.73 12.40
CA VAL A 493 16.17 13.21 13.67
C VAL A 493 14.98 12.35 14.04
N CYS A 494 15.06 11.62 15.14
CA CYS A 494 13.97 10.74 15.55
C CYS A 494 13.97 10.49 17.06
N CYS A 495 12.87 9.94 17.57
CA CYS A 495 12.81 9.53 18.96
C CYS A 495 13.57 8.21 19.20
N PRO A 496 13.92 7.88 20.47
CA PRO A 496 14.55 6.62 20.82
C PRO A 496 13.83 5.35 20.34
N SER A 497 12.50 5.38 20.22
CA SER A 497 11.72 4.24 19.70
C SER A 497 12.02 3.98 18.23
N VAL A 498 12.05 5.03 17.40
CA VAL A 498 12.43 4.94 15.98
C VAL A 498 13.89 4.49 15.83
N ALA A 499 14.79 5.06 16.65
CA ALA A 499 16.20 4.67 16.64
C ALA A 499 16.40 3.18 16.96
N ARG A 500 15.57 2.60 17.86
CA ARG A 500 15.61 1.17 18.16
C ARG A 500 15.15 0.31 16.99
N ILE A 501 14.04 0.68 16.33
CA ILE A 501 13.57 -0.03 15.12
C ILE A 501 14.64 0.02 14.02
N PHE A 502 15.27 1.18 13.85
CA PHE A 502 16.36 1.36 12.90
C PHE A 502 17.58 0.48 13.23
N ASP A 503 18.02 0.45 14.50
CA ASP A 503 19.12 -0.40 14.98
C ASP A 503 18.85 -1.89 14.73
N MET A 504 17.63 -2.35 15.08
CA MET A 504 17.24 -3.74 14.88
C MET A 504 17.27 -4.13 13.40
N TYR A 505 16.73 -3.28 12.52
CA TYR A 505 16.83 -3.49 11.07
C TYR A 505 18.29 -3.54 10.61
N CYS A 506 19.12 -2.61 11.06
CA CYS A 506 20.53 -2.53 10.66
C CYS A 506 21.32 -3.80 11.01
N ARG A 507 21.06 -4.37 12.19
CA ARG A 507 21.68 -5.62 12.64
C ARG A 507 21.17 -6.84 11.89
N ALA A 508 19.89 -6.84 11.52
CA ALA A 508 19.24 -8.00 10.92
C ALA A 508 19.40 -8.09 9.40
N PHE A 509 19.49 -6.95 8.68
CA PHE A 509 19.39 -6.93 7.22
C PHE A 509 20.51 -6.16 6.52
N SER A 510 20.78 -4.92 6.91
CA SER A 510 21.72 -4.07 6.18
C SER A 510 22.25 -2.92 7.03
N ASP A 511 23.57 -2.72 7.08
CA ASP A 511 24.15 -1.58 7.79
C ASP A 511 23.85 -0.24 7.10
N LEU A 512 22.80 0.43 7.60
CA LEU A 512 22.42 1.78 7.17
C LEU A 512 23.03 2.89 8.06
N TYR A 513 23.78 2.57 9.13
CA TYR A 513 24.44 3.59 9.96
C TYR A 513 25.52 4.38 9.21
N SER A 514 26.11 3.74 8.20
CA SER A 514 27.01 4.41 7.26
C SER A 514 26.32 5.54 6.48
N MET A 515 24.98 5.56 6.40
CA MET A 515 24.21 6.51 5.60
C MET A 515 23.63 7.69 6.40
N VAL A 516 23.60 7.58 7.74
CA VAL A 516 22.92 8.57 8.60
C VAL A 516 23.82 9.14 9.69
N GLU A 517 23.56 10.39 10.04
CA GLU A 517 23.96 11.00 11.32
C GLU A 517 22.74 11.02 12.23
N LEU A 518 22.71 10.14 13.22
CA LEU A 518 21.56 9.96 14.10
C LEU A 518 21.54 11.05 15.19
N VAL A 519 20.45 11.80 15.24
CA VAL A 519 20.22 12.85 16.24
C VAL A 519 18.97 12.51 17.05
N SER A 520 19.18 11.87 18.20
CA SER A 520 18.13 11.57 19.18
C SER A 520 18.20 12.60 20.30
N CYS A 521 17.60 13.78 20.14
CA CYS A 521 17.60 14.78 21.20
C CYS A 521 16.30 15.58 21.32
N VAL A 522 15.97 15.93 22.56
CA VAL A 522 14.93 16.93 22.90
C VAL A 522 15.57 18.31 22.78
N ARG A 523 15.25 19.05 21.72
CA ARG A 523 15.62 20.46 21.54
C ARG A 523 14.35 21.31 21.52
N LYS A 524 14.47 22.64 21.62
CA LYS A 524 13.32 23.57 21.47
C LYS A 524 12.54 23.38 20.15
N GLN A 525 13.17 22.78 19.13
CA GLN A 525 12.53 22.46 17.85
C GLN A 525 11.75 21.13 17.83
N VAL A 526 11.80 20.33 18.91
CA VAL A 526 11.14 19.04 19.04
C VAL A 526 10.16 19.11 20.20
N ILE A 527 8.86 19.03 19.90
CA ILE A 527 7.80 19.20 20.89
C ILE A 527 7.19 17.83 21.19
N SER A 528 7.15 17.44 22.45
CA SER A 528 6.45 16.19 22.83
C SER A 528 4.95 16.37 22.64
N VAL A 529 4.32 15.40 21.96
CA VAL A 529 2.91 15.42 21.61
C VAL A 529 2.16 14.22 22.19
N HIS A 530 0.83 14.29 22.19
CA HIS A 530 -0.04 13.36 22.92
C HIS A 530 -0.52 12.20 22.04
N HIS A 531 0.38 11.25 21.74
CA HIS A 531 0.07 10.07 20.91
C HIS A 531 0.67 8.79 21.50
N THR A 532 1.75 8.26 20.95
CA THR A 532 2.52 7.18 21.55
C THR A 532 3.63 7.71 22.45
N ARG A 533 4.21 6.84 23.29
CA ARG A 533 5.41 7.17 24.07
C ARG A 533 6.51 7.76 23.16
N LEU A 534 6.97 8.97 23.50
CA LEU A 534 8.00 9.74 22.77
C LEU A 534 7.61 10.19 21.35
N ALA A 535 6.32 10.34 21.05
CA ALA A 535 5.87 11.01 19.83
C ALA A 535 6.20 12.51 19.87
N ASN A 536 6.59 13.06 18.71
CA ASN A 536 7.01 14.45 18.59
C ASN A 536 6.36 15.19 17.42
N GLY A 537 6.10 16.47 17.64
CA GLY A 537 5.96 17.49 16.60
C GLY A 537 7.28 18.24 16.38
N TYR A 538 7.39 18.92 15.25
CA TYR A 538 8.60 19.64 14.84
C TYR A 538 8.34 21.10 14.52
N ILE A 539 9.29 21.96 14.87
CA ILE A 539 9.31 23.38 14.50
C ILE A 539 10.58 23.66 13.70
N ILE A 540 10.42 24.12 12.47
CA ILE A 540 11.50 24.43 11.55
C ILE A 540 11.43 25.92 11.19
N SER A 541 12.53 26.64 11.42
CA SER A 541 12.66 28.04 11.02
C SER A 541 13.61 28.17 9.84
N SER A 542 13.19 28.89 8.79
CA SER A 542 14.08 29.23 7.67
C SER A 542 15.06 30.34 8.07
N THR A 543 16.12 30.50 7.29
CA THR A 543 17.09 31.61 7.46
C THR A 543 16.47 33.00 7.23
N LYS A 544 15.31 33.06 6.57
CA LYS A 544 14.52 34.28 6.36
C LYS A 544 13.48 34.52 7.48
N GLY A 545 13.50 33.72 8.55
CA GLY A 545 12.61 33.86 9.70
C GLY A 545 11.23 33.21 9.54
N GLN A 546 10.97 32.48 8.45
CA GLN A 546 9.69 31.80 8.24
C GLN A 546 9.59 30.56 9.14
N LYS A 547 8.44 30.33 9.79
CA LYS A 547 8.24 29.25 10.77
C LYS A 547 7.24 28.20 10.27
N PHE A 548 7.69 26.96 10.20
CA PHE A 548 6.90 25.78 9.85
C PHE A 548 6.72 24.88 11.06
N VAL A 549 5.49 24.45 11.34
CA VAL A 549 5.18 23.56 12.46
C VAL A 549 4.50 22.30 11.93
N PHE A 550 4.95 21.15 12.38
CA PHE A 550 4.42 19.83 12.01
C PHE A 550 3.96 19.12 13.27
N SER A 551 2.71 18.69 13.34
CA SER A 551 2.16 18.10 14.56
C SER A 551 2.69 16.69 14.85
N GLY A 552 3.02 15.92 13.81
CA GLY A 552 2.97 14.46 13.89
C GLY A 552 1.56 13.98 14.24
N ASP A 553 1.44 12.77 14.74
CA ASP A 553 0.18 12.27 15.29
C ASP A 553 0.00 12.76 16.72
N THR A 554 -1.18 13.29 17.04
CA THR A 554 -1.44 13.84 18.36
C THR A 554 -2.92 14.09 18.63
N LYS A 555 -3.34 13.84 19.87
CA LYS A 555 -4.48 14.57 20.46
C LYS A 555 -4.21 16.09 20.47
N PRO A 556 -5.20 16.94 20.71
CA PRO A 556 -4.98 18.37 20.78
C PRO A 556 -3.88 18.70 21.81
N CYS A 557 -2.79 19.32 21.34
CA CYS A 557 -1.57 19.53 22.12
C CYS A 557 -1.32 21.03 22.32
N GLN A 558 -1.51 21.49 23.56
CA GLN A 558 -1.34 22.90 23.91
C GLN A 558 0.12 23.35 23.78
N LEU A 559 1.09 22.49 24.12
CA LEU A 559 2.53 22.79 23.96
C LEU A 559 2.86 23.07 22.48
N LEU A 560 2.28 22.31 21.55
CA LEU A 560 2.49 22.57 20.13
C LEU A 560 2.04 23.98 19.74
N ALA A 561 0.86 24.42 20.21
CA ALA A 561 0.35 25.78 19.97
C ALA A 561 1.25 26.87 20.61
N GLU A 562 1.74 26.63 21.82
CA GLU A 562 2.58 27.58 22.56
C GLU A 562 3.96 27.78 21.92
N TYR A 563 4.67 26.69 21.64
CA TYR A 563 5.99 26.76 21.02
C TYR A 563 5.90 27.14 19.53
N GLY A 564 4.83 26.72 18.86
CA GLY A 564 4.55 27.04 17.46
C GLY A 564 4.04 28.46 17.21
N LYS A 565 3.79 29.26 18.26
CA LYS A 565 3.10 30.57 18.15
C LYS A 565 3.64 31.45 17.03
N GLY A 566 2.74 31.97 16.20
CA GLY A 566 3.07 32.78 15.02
C GLY A 566 3.69 31.98 13.88
N ALA A 567 3.29 30.71 13.69
CA ALA A 567 3.71 29.91 12.56
C ALA A 567 3.21 30.52 11.25
N ASP A 568 4.06 30.52 10.21
CA ASP A 568 3.61 30.83 8.85
C ASP A 568 2.76 29.69 8.30
N VAL A 569 3.16 28.45 8.58
CA VAL A 569 2.39 27.26 8.23
C VAL A 569 2.39 26.25 9.37
N LEU A 570 1.20 25.82 9.76
CA LEU A 570 0.98 24.64 10.56
C LEU A 570 0.49 23.50 9.66
N VAL A 571 1.25 22.41 9.60
CA VAL A 571 0.77 21.13 9.06
C VAL A 571 0.30 20.28 10.23
N HIS A 572 -1.00 20.00 10.30
CA HIS A 572 -1.61 19.28 11.42
C HIS A 572 -2.34 18.02 10.97
N GLU A 573 -2.21 16.94 11.74
CA GLU A 573 -3.02 15.74 11.55
C GLU A 573 -4.50 16.02 11.81
N ALA A 574 -5.38 15.44 11.00
CA ALA A 574 -6.82 15.55 11.14
C ALA A 574 -7.47 14.21 10.83
N THR A 575 -7.04 13.19 11.57
CA THR A 575 -7.38 11.79 11.29
C THR A 575 -8.89 11.55 11.28
N PHE A 576 -9.62 12.18 12.19
CA PHE A 576 -11.05 11.96 12.38
C PHE A 576 -11.91 13.15 11.97
N GLU A 577 -13.09 12.83 11.44
CA GLU A 577 -14.20 13.77 11.31
C GLU A 577 -14.74 14.14 12.70
N ASP A 578 -15.34 15.32 12.85
CA ASP A 578 -15.75 15.84 14.17
C ASP A 578 -16.79 14.97 14.87
N SER A 579 -17.64 14.27 14.11
CA SER A 579 -18.62 13.31 14.65
C SER A 579 -17.98 12.07 15.31
N ARG A 580 -16.66 11.89 15.15
CA ARG A 580 -15.87 10.78 15.69
C ARG A 580 -14.88 11.19 16.78
N GLU A 581 -15.17 12.27 17.51
CA GLU A 581 -14.31 12.70 18.62
C GLU A 581 -13.96 11.58 19.62
N ARG A 582 -14.90 10.69 19.94
CA ARG A 582 -14.61 9.52 20.81
C ARG A 582 -13.57 8.58 20.22
N ASP A 583 -13.64 8.32 18.91
CA ASP A 583 -12.67 7.47 18.21
C ASP A 583 -11.29 8.16 18.17
N ALA A 584 -11.28 9.49 17.97
CA ALA A 584 -10.06 10.31 18.02
C ALA A 584 -9.39 10.25 19.40
N ILE A 585 -10.16 10.43 20.48
CA ILE A 585 -9.65 10.32 21.85
C ILE A 585 -9.11 8.91 22.13
N GLY A 586 -9.85 7.87 21.75
CA GLY A 586 -9.49 6.47 21.99
C GLY A 586 -8.23 6.06 21.24
N LYS A 587 -8.06 6.54 20.01
CA LYS A 587 -6.88 6.26 19.15
C LYS A 587 -5.78 7.31 19.26
N ARG A 588 -5.95 8.29 20.14
CA ARG A 588 -4.99 9.37 20.42
C ARG A 588 -4.63 10.24 19.20
N HIS A 589 -5.66 10.63 18.45
CA HIS A 589 -5.57 11.55 17.31
C HIS A 589 -6.44 12.79 17.50
N SER A 590 -6.40 13.69 16.52
CA SER A 590 -7.24 14.90 16.47
C SER A 590 -8.41 14.75 15.49
N THR A 591 -9.49 15.47 15.79
CA THR A 591 -10.54 15.80 14.81
C THR A 591 -10.15 17.02 13.99
N MET A 592 -10.84 17.27 12.88
CA MET A 592 -10.66 18.49 12.07
C MET A 592 -10.87 19.76 12.87
N TRP A 593 -11.92 19.82 13.69
CA TRP A 593 -12.19 20.98 14.55
C TRP A 593 -11.08 21.22 15.54
N GLN A 594 -10.61 20.16 16.19
CA GLN A 594 -9.54 20.29 17.18
C GLN A 594 -8.20 20.71 16.54
N ALA A 595 -7.85 20.20 15.36
CA ALA A 595 -6.69 20.63 14.60
C ALA A 595 -6.78 22.13 14.22
N ALA A 596 -7.95 22.57 13.76
CA ALA A 596 -8.23 23.97 13.46
C ALA A 596 -8.09 24.86 14.71
N GLU A 597 -8.58 24.42 15.87
CA GLU A 597 -8.49 25.14 17.14
C GLU A 597 -7.03 25.27 17.63
N ILE A 598 -6.21 24.22 17.48
CA ILE A 598 -4.77 24.29 17.76
C ILE A 598 -4.10 25.34 16.87
N GLY A 599 -4.39 25.33 15.56
CA GLY A 599 -3.86 26.34 14.65
C GLY A 599 -4.31 27.77 14.97
N ARG A 600 -5.57 27.94 15.39
CA ARG A 600 -6.09 29.23 15.85
C ARG A 600 -5.36 29.73 17.09
N ARG A 601 -5.16 28.88 18.10
CA ARG A 601 -4.39 29.22 19.32
C ARG A 601 -2.93 29.52 19.03
N MET A 602 -2.36 28.81 18.07
CA MET A 602 -1.01 29.05 17.57
C MET A 602 -0.90 30.40 16.83
N ASN A 603 -2.02 31.03 16.46
CA ASN A 603 -2.04 32.16 15.54
C ASN A 603 -1.28 31.82 14.24
N ALA A 604 -1.51 30.61 13.71
CA ALA A 604 -0.89 30.15 12.48
C ALA A 604 -1.48 30.91 11.29
N LYS A 605 -0.62 31.44 10.41
CA LYS A 605 -1.05 32.17 9.23
C LYS A 605 -1.82 31.26 8.27
N TYR A 606 -1.30 30.06 8.00
CA TYR A 606 -2.00 29.01 7.24
C TYR A 606 -1.98 27.69 8.00
N ILE A 607 -3.08 26.93 7.90
CA ILE A 607 -3.21 25.59 8.49
C ILE A 607 -3.47 24.62 7.35
N ILE A 608 -2.65 23.58 7.22
CA ILE A 608 -2.84 22.53 6.21
C ILE A 608 -3.12 21.22 6.95
N LEU A 609 -4.32 20.70 6.76
CA LEU A 609 -4.75 19.44 7.36
C LEU A 609 -4.24 18.26 6.52
N THR A 610 -3.77 17.21 7.17
CA THR A 610 -3.30 15.97 6.52
C THR A 610 -3.60 14.75 7.40
N HIS A 611 -3.07 13.59 7.03
CA HIS A 611 -3.16 12.34 7.80
C HIS A 611 -4.60 11.89 8.04
N PHE A 612 -5.40 11.85 6.97
CA PHE A 612 -6.82 11.53 7.04
C PHE A 612 -7.07 10.03 7.16
N SER A 613 -8.12 9.64 7.88
CA SER A 613 -8.51 8.23 8.00
C SER A 613 -8.64 7.53 6.64
N SER A 614 -7.99 6.37 6.50
CA SER A 614 -8.07 5.49 5.33
C SER A 614 -9.48 4.93 5.05
N ARG A 615 -10.44 5.13 5.96
CA ARG A 615 -11.85 4.76 5.80
C ARG A 615 -12.49 5.35 4.54
N TYR A 616 -12.09 6.55 4.15
CA TYR A 616 -12.70 7.31 3.06
C TYR A 616 -11.70 7.53 1.95
N ALA A 617 -11.61 6.64 0.96
CA ALA A 617 -10.45 6.58 0.07
C ALA A 617 -10.12 7.87 -0.72
N LYS A 618 -11.12 8.66 -1.16
CA LYS A 618 -10.91 9.78 -2.10
C LYS A 618 -10.71 11.15 -1.44
N VAL A 619 -11.60 11.52 -0.52
CA VAL A 619 -11.65 12.84 0.13
C VAL A 619 -11.88 12.65 1.63
N PRO A 620 -11.34 13.50 2.52
CA PRO A 620 -11.76 13.52 3.91
C PRO A 620 -13.12 14.19 4.08
N ALA A 621 -13.64 14.24 5.32
CA ALA A 621 -14.77 15.11 5.63
C ALA A 621 -14.42 16.57 5.28
N LEU A 622 -15.38 17.35 4.79
CA LEU A 622 -15.18 18.76 4.44
C LEU A 622 -16.26 19.64 5.08
N PRO A 623 -16.28 19.77 6.42
CA PRO A 623 -17.30 20.55 7.09
C PRO A 623 -17.23 22.03 6.69
N SER A 624 -18.40 22.65 6.50
CA SER A 624 -18.53 24.01 5.95
C SER A 624 -17.97 25.12 6.84
N TYR A 625 -17.61 24.84 8.11
CA TYR A 625 -16.97 25.84 8.95
C TYR A 625 -15.53 26.13 8.52
N LEU A 626 -14.89 25.21 7.79
CA LEU A 626 -13.52 25.41 7.30
C LEU A 626 -13.41 26.63 6.39
N ASP A 627 -14.45 26.94 5.61
CA ASP A 627 -14.54 28.16 4.80
C ASP A 627 -14.47 29.43 5.66
N ARG A 628 -15.17 29.41 6.80
CA ARG A 628 -15.26 30.55 7.72
C ARG A 628 -13.95 30.82 8.43
N CYS A 629 -13.07 29.83 8.55
CA CYS A 629 -11.72 30.02 9.08
C CYS A 629 -10.83 30.82 8.12
N GLY A 630 -11.07 30.74 6.81
CA GLY A 630 -10.39 31.55 5.79
C GLY A 630 -8.91 31.23 5.53
N ASN A 631 -8.27 30.43 6.37
CA ASN A 631 -6.84 30.11 6.26
C ASN A 631 -6.51 28.61 6.38
N ILE A 632 -7.52 27.73 6.30
CA ILE A 632 -7.36 26.28 6.40
C ILE A 632 -7.46 25.63 5.02
N GLY A 633 -6.46 24.82 4.66
CA GLY A 633 -6.44 23.97 3.49
C GLY A 633 -6.43 22.48 3.86
N VAL A 634 -6.76 21.64 2.89
CA VAL A 634 -6.70 20.17 3.00
C VAL A 634 -5.65 19.66 2.02
N ALA A 635 -4.68 18.88 2.53
CA ALA A 635 -3.67 18.26 1.70
C ALA A 635 -4.25 17.11 0.87
N CYS A 636 -3.67 16.90 -0.30
CA CYS A 636 -3.84 15.69 -1.10
C CYS A 636 -2.46 15.13 -1.44
N ASP A 637 -2.37 13.85 -1.78
CA ASP A 637 -1.16 13.30 -2.38
C ASP A 637 -0.74 14.15 -3.60
N ASN A 638 0.56 14.38 -3.74
CA ASN A 638 1.19 15.15 -4.81
C ASN A 638 0.82 16.66 -4.82
N LEU A 639 0.25 17.18 -3.74
CA LEU A 639 0.10 18.63 -3.55
C LEU A 639 1.49 19.25 -3.37
N LEU A 640 1.83 20.19 -4.26
CA LEU A 640 3.02 21.04 -4.15
C LEU A 640 2.55 22.47 -3.93
N VAL A 641 2.85 23.04 -2.77
CA VAL A 641 2.41 24.40 -2.43
C VAL A 641 3.59 25.26 -2.00
N HIS A 642 3.85 26.33 -2.76
CA HIS A 642 4.79 27.37 -2.35
C HIS A 642 4.16 28.25 -1.27
N LEU A 643 4.98 28.81 -0.37
CA LEU A 643 4.47 29.62 0.75
C LEU A 643 3.67 30.85 0.29
N ASN A 644 4.07 31.49 -0.81
CA ASN A 644 3.34 32.60 -1.43
C ASN A 644 1.98 32.18 -2.02
N GLN A 645 1.77 30.88 -2.25
CA GLN A 645 0.55 30.30 -2.82
C GLN A 645 -0.36 29.65 -1.78
N ALA A 646 0.08 29.52 -0.52
CA ALA A 646 -0.68 28.84 0.54
C ALA A 646 -2.07 29.46 0.80
N GLY A 647 -2.26 30.75 0.52
CA GLY A 647 -3.54 31.44 0.63
C GLY A 647 -4.61 30.99 -0.38
N PHE A 648 -4.25 30.18 -1.38
CA PHE A 648 -5.20 29.59 -2.32
C PHE A 648 -5.77 28.26 -1.84
N LEU A 649 -5.12 27.57 -0.88
CA LEU A 649 -5.60 26.27 -0.39
C LEU A 649 -7.02 26.32 0.21
N PRO A 650 -7.42 27.34 1.01
CA PRO A 650 -8.78 27.43 1.51
C PRO A 650 -9.82 27.56 0.39
N LYS A 651 -9.45 28.19 -0.74
CA LYS A 651 -10.34 28.38 -1.90
C LYS A 651 -10.63 27.07 -2.64
N LEU A 652 -9.87 26.00 -2.39
CA LEU A 652 -10.14 24.67 -2.96
C LEU A 652 -11.28 23.94 -2.26
N LEU A 653 -11.64 24.32 -1.02
CA LEU A 653 -12.62 23.58 -0.23
C LEU A 653 -14.02 23.54 -0.88
N PRO A 654 -14.57 24.65 -1.44
CA PRO A 654 -15.84 24.61 -2.17
C PRO A 654 -15.77 23.72 -3.41
N VAL A 655 -14.66 23.81 -4.16
CA VAL A 655 -14.41 22.98 -5.35
C VAL A 655 -14.40 21.49 -4.98
N TYR A 656 -13.69 21.10 -3.92
CA TYR A 656 -13.65 19.72 -3.45
C TYR A 656 -15.01 19.22 -2.96
N ARG A 657 -15.81 20.08 -2.31
CA ARG A 657 -17.17 19.72 -1.89
C ARG A 657 -18.04 19.36 -3.08
N GLU A 658 -18.00 20.14 -4.16
CA GLU A 658 -18.77 19.84 -5.36
C GLU A 658 -18.21 18.66 -6.15
N LEU A 659 -16.89 18.55 -6.30
CA LEU A 659 -16.24 17.45 -7.01
C LEU A 659 -16.50 16.09 -6.34
N PHE A 660 -16.58 16.05 -5.02
CA PHE A 660 -16.75 14.82 -4.24
C PHE A 660 -18.08 14.76 -3.49
N LYS A 661 -19.11 15.48 -3.98
CA LYS A 661 -20.41 15.58 -3.29
C LYS A 661 -21.06 14.22 -3.02
N ASN A 662 -20.91 13.28 -3.94
CA ASN A 662 -21.46 11.93 -3.80
C ASN A 662 -20.74 11.17 -2.68
N GLU A 663 -19.41 11.22 -2.66
CA GLU A 663 -18.61 10.61 -1.60
C GLU A 663 -18.92 11.23 -0.24
N LEU A 664 -19.02 12.56 -0.15
CA LEU A 664 -19.35 13.26 1.09
C LEU A 664 -20.75 12.91 1.59
N PHE A 665 -21.75 12.87 0.69
CA PHE A 665 -23.10 12.44 1.03
C PHE A 665 -23.14 11.00 1.56
N GLU A 666 -22.36 10.08 0.96
CA GLU A 666 -22.22 8.73 1.48
C GLU A 666 -21.59 8.70 2.88
N MET A 667 -20.59 9.55 3.15
CA MET A 667 -19.95 9.66 4.47
C MET A 667 -20.95 10.14 5.52
N GLU A 668 -21.67 11.22 5.23
CA GLU A 668 -22.70 11.78 6.12
C GLU A 668 -23.80 10.76 6.40
N THR A 669 -24.27 10.06 5.37
CA THR A 669 -25.28 9.00 5.51
C THR A 669 -24.78 7.87 6.42
N LYS A 670 -23.55 7.39 6.20
CA LYS A 670 -22.94 6.33 7.04
C LYS A 670 -22.76 6.80 8.48
N SER A 671 -22.35 8.04 8.70
CA SER A 671 -22.18 8.64 10.02
C SER A 671 -23.54 8.80 10.74
N HIS A 672 -24.58 9.23 10.03
CA HIS A 672 -25.94 9.31 10.57
C HIS A 672 -26.49 7.94 10.96
N GLN A 673 -26.33 6.93 10.10
CA GLN A 673 -26.72 5.54 10.40
C GLN A 673 -26.00 4.99 11.64
N GLN A 674 -24.72 5.30 11.81
CA GLN A 674 -23.98 4.89 13.00
C GLN A 674 -24.45 5.60 14.26
N ARG A 675 -24.80 6.89 14.17
CA ARG A 675 -25.39 7.65 15.28
C ARG A 675 -26.73 7.05 15.70
N LEU A 676 -27.63 6.78 14.75
CA LEU A 676 -28.91 6.11 15.03
C LEU A 676 -28.70 4.74 15.69
N LYS A 677 -27.77 3.92 15.19
CA LYS A 677 -27.44 2.63 15.82
C LYS A 677 -26.96 2.78 17.26
N ARG A 678 -26.17 3.81 17.55
CA ARG A 678 -25.71 4.12 18.91
C ARG A 678 -26.85 4.59 19.81
N ASP A 679 -27.71 5.48 19.31
CA ASP A 679 -28.85 6.00 20.08
C ASP A 679 -29.84 4.88 20.42
N VAL A 680 -30.09 3.97 19.47
CA VAL A 680 -30.88 2.74 19.71
C VAL A 680 -30.22 1.83 20.74
N ALA A 681 -28.89 1.65 20.68
CA ALA A 681 -28.15 0.83 21.65
C ALA A 681 -28.20 1.44 23.07
N LEU A 682 -28.00 2.76 23.18
CA LEU A 682 -28.12 3.50 24.44
C LEU A 682 -29.54 3.42 25.00
N HIS A 683 -30.56 3.55 24.16
CA HIS A 683 -31.95 3.41 24.60
C HIS A 683 -32.23 1.99 25.11
N LYS A 684 -31.75 0.95 24.43
CA LYS A 684 -31.86 -0.44 24.91
C LYS A 684 -31.16 -0.64 26.26
N GLN A 685 -29.95 -0.09 26.42
CA GLN A 685 -29.22 -0.16 27.68
C GLN A 685 -29.97 0.55 28.81
N TRP A 686 -30.48 1.75 28.55
CA TRP A 686 -31.29 2.49 29.51
C TRP A 686 -32.56 1.74 29.93
N GLN A 687 -33.24 1.05 28.99
CA GLN A 687 -34.40 0.22 29.31
C GLN A 687 -34.03 -0.97 30.22
N LEU A 688 -32.87 -1.61 29.97
CA LEU A 688 -32.37 -2.69 30.81
C LEU A 688 -32.03 -2.20 32.24
N GLU A 689 -31.33 -1.07 32.36
CA GLU A 689 -31.01 -0.44 33.65
C GLU A 689 -32.29 -0.05 34.40
N LYS A 690 -33.28 0.53 33.70
CA LYS A 690 -34.58 0.87 34.30
C LYS A 690 -35.34 -0.37 34.80
N ALA A 691 -35.32 -1.46 34.06
CA ALA A 691 -35.93 -2.72 34.48
C ALA A 691 -35.21 -3.33 35.71
N GLU A 692 -33.89 -3.19 35.80
CA GLU A 692 -33.11 -3.62 36.95
C GLU A 692 -33.42 -2.79 38.22
N VAL A 693 -33.53 -1.47 38.07
CA VAL A 693 -33.95 -0.58 39.17
C VAL A 693 -35.37 -0.92 39.64
N ALA A 694 -36.31 -1.16 38.72
CA ALA A 694 -37.67 -1.56 39.05
C ALA A 694 -37.73 -2.90 39.81
N LYS A 695 -36.90 -3.88 39.42
CA LYS A 695 -36.74 -5.15 40.17
C LYS A 695 -36.22 -4.92 41.58
N LYS A 696 -35.18 -4.08 41.77
CA LYS A 696 -34.65 -3.74 43.10
C LYS A 696 -35.72 -3.08 43.98
N TYR A 697 -36.49 -2.13 43.43
CA TYR A 697 -37.61 -1.51 44.15
C TYR A 697 -38.71 -2.52 44.54
N CYS A 698 -39.05 -3.47 43.66
CA CYS A 698 -40.02 -4.53 43.97
C CYS A 698 -39.52 -5.43 45.12
N CYS A 699 -38.24 -5.84 45.10
CA CYS A 699 -37.65 -6.61 46.18
C CYS A 699 -37.67 -5.86 47.52
N ILE A 700 -37.33 -4.57 47.52
CA ILE A 700 -37.38 -3.71 48.71
C ILE A 700 -38.82 -3.63 49.23
N ARG A 701 -39.80 -3.38 48.35
CA ARG A 701 -41.22 -3.31 48.75
C ARG A 701 -41.70 -4.61 49.37
N ASN A 702 -41.33 -5.76 48.80
CA ASN A 702 -41.70 -7.07 49.34
C ASN A 702 -41.04 -7.33 50.70
N LEU A 703 -39.78 -6.91 50.90
CA LEU A 703 -39.12 -6.98 52.21
C LEU A 703 -39.82 -6.14 53.27
N TYR A 704 -40.23 -4.90 52.93
CA TYR A 704 -41.03 -4.05 53.83
C TYR A 704 -42.38 -4.67 54.15
N HIS A 705 -43.05 -5.26 53.16
CA HIS A 705 -44.34 -5.91 53.36
C HIS A 705 -44.23 -7.18 54.21
N LEU A 706 -43.13 -7.93 54.08
CA LEU A 706 -42.84 -9.09 54.94
C LEU A 706 -42.54 -8.65 56.37
N ALA A 707 -41.74 -7.59 56.55
CA ALA A 707 -41.44 -7.01 57.86
C ALA A 707 -42.71 -6.48 58.56
N TYR A 708 -43.64 -5.89 57.80
CA TYR A 708 -44.94 -5.45 58.33
C TYR A 708 -45.86 -6.60 58.73
N ILE A 709 -45.77 -7.76 58.07
CA ILE A 709 -46.53 -8.97 58.45
C ILE A 709 -45.92 -9.67 59.67
N LEU A 710 -44.60 -9.54 59.86
CA LEU A 710 -43.86 -10.13 60.99
C LEU A 710 -43.92 -9.31 62.28
N LEU A 711 -44.22 -8.00 62.16
CA LEU A 711 -44.57 -7.10 63.27
C LEU A 711 -46.05 -7.25 63.60
#